data_AF-A0A1M7YLV2-F1
#
_entry.id   AF-A0A1M7YLV2-F1
#
_cell.length_a   1.000
_cell.length_b   1.000
_cell.length_c   1.000
_cell.angle_alpha   90.00
_cell.angle_beta   90.00
_cell.angle_gamma   90.00
#
_symmetry.space_group_name_H-M   'P 1'
#
loop_
_entity.id
_entity.type
_entity.pdbx_description
1 polymer ?
#
loop_
_entity_poly.entity_id
_entity_poly.type
_entity_poly.pdbx_seq_one_letter_code
_entity_poly.pdbx_strand_id
1 'polypeptide(L)'
;MTVERVLCKDEKDELNQKLLRDKNELEIRLAETLRDYQKLQNEFAEVVNSNTWRMTYPLRTLIVRGRRASNYFNRLTEKIVSFIAGSLGYRQCVLLRANFFQNVKGHISCFIDNHFRDARIHRNTVVTRQMAIGRRERLQWYIRPSPPPNEHPLLDIGIVTYNNSKWLSLFINSLLNQQYPLDKITLIFVDHSSTDDSMSILTKMQTKYSTIFGGFTILQQENLGFGNGQNLAFNHSTAPYFLVSNVDLEFEPDAIVEIVKAAIKEGGNLGSLEFRQKPYEHPKYYDPITFDTIWSAHSCVLFRREALKTVGGYENKIFMYGEDTELSYRLKDHGFSVKYCPKSVVWHYYYRDNSPEELKPFQFKGNIIANSFIRLRYGSMADILQIPIMYLQLMKDRYRDSNQWQDIAECFCIVVKNIVYFLGSRKKSNVIFPFYNWDFERRRSGDFYKQHKCPNKNIPLVSVIVRTSPGRGHWLCETLITVATQTYSNIELIIIDQEGTTIEPMANQLCSSINFPFPFYYHTVNFEKRSSAWNKGASLSKGDYLVFLEDTDLLFADHVEILVNGLLNNKNYLAAYSSSIEVSYISNTVGDCQYYEIEYNLDYNYQRQFDRSVLLNKNYIHSNTVIINRSLYSKNGGFDENMEGVEDWDLWLRCSCMDDFLFIDKTTSLSRTASQIEI
;
A
#
# COMPACT_ATOMS: atom_id res chain seq x y z
N MET A 1 -13.62 -60.57 47.86
CA MET A 1 -13.71 -59.58 48.96
C MET A 1 -14.37 -58.34 48.41
N THR A 2 -15.69 -58.23 48.54
CA THR A 2 -16.41 -56.98 48.29
C THR A 2 -16.77 -56.46 49.68
N VAL A 3 -16.05 -55.45 50.14
CA VAL A 3 -16.28 -54.82 51.45
C VAL A 3 -17.40 -53.81 51.27
N GLU A 4 -18.62 -54.16 51.70
CA GLU A 4 -19.69 -53.18 51.89
C GLU A 4 -19.28 -52.24 53.04
N ARG A 5 -18.90 -51.02 52.70
CA ARG A 5 -18.60 -49.97 53.66
C ARG A 5 -19.94 -49.45 54.20
N VAL A 6 -20.36 -49.96 55.36
CA VAL A 6 -21.53 -49.46 56.09
C VAL A 6 -21.15 -48.08 56.65
N LEU A 7 -21.63 -47.00 56.02
CA LEU A 7 -21.43 -45.63 56.50
C LEU A 7 -22.02 -45.48 57.91
N CYS A 8 -21.27 -44.82 58.79
CA CYS A 8 -21.71 -44.49 60.16
C CYS A 8 -22.94 -43.58 60.11
N LYS A 9 -23.78 -43.59 61.17
CA LYS A 9 -25.01 -42.79 61.25
C LYS A 9 -24.76 -41.29 60.98
N ASP A 10 -23.66 -40.76 61.51
CA ASP A 10 -23.29 -39.35 61.34
C ASP A 10 -22.92 -39.00 59.89
N GLU A 11 -22.26 -39.90 59.15
CA GLU A 11 -21.92 -39.70 57.73
C GLU A 11 -23.16 -39.74 56.83
N LYS A 12 -24.15 -40.57 57.18
CA LYS A 12 -25.45 -40.60 56.48
C LYS A 12 -26.24 -39.33 56.72
N ASP A 13 -26.22 -38.79 57.94
CA ASP A 13 -26.93 -37.56 58.27
C ASP A 13 -26.30 -36.34 57.58
N GLU A 14 -24.97 -36.28 57.48
CA GLU A 14 -24.27 -35.24 56.73
C GLU A 14 -24.54 -35.31 55.22
N LEU A 15 -24.54 -36.53 54.64
CA LEU A 15 -24.89 -36.74 53.23
C LEU A 15 -26.35 -36.36 52.93
N ASN A 16 -27.27 -36.68 53.84
CA ASN A 16 -28.69 -36.30 53.71
C ASN A 16 -28.88 -34.78 53.79
N GLN A 17 -28.17 -34.09 54.68
CA GLN A 17 -28.20 -32.63 54.74
C GLN A 17 -27.64 -31.99 53.46
N LYS A 18 -26.59 -32.57 52.88
CA LYS A 18 -26.04 -32.11 51.60
C LYS A 18 -27.03 -32.30 50.45
N LEU A 19 -27.62 -33.50 50.32
CA LEU A 19 -28.66 -33.79 49.33
C LEU A 19 -29.87 -32.85 49.45
N LEU A 20 -30.27 -32.50 50.67
CA LEU A 20 -31.37 -31.56 50.91
C LEU A 20 -31.03 -30.13 50.48
N ARG A 21 -29.78 -29.69 50.71
CA ARG A 21 -29.29 -28.39 50.20
C ARG A 21 -29.25 -28.35 48.67
N ASP A 22 -28.68 -29.38 48.05
CA ASP A 22 -28.57 -29.48 46.60
C ASP A 22 -29.96 -29.52 45.94
N LYS A 23 -30.92 -30.23 46.55
CA LYS A 23 -32.31 -30.25 46.09
C LYS A 23 -32.96 -28.87 46.16
N ASN A 24 -32.80 -28.15 47.27
CA ASN A 24 -33.35 -26.80 47.42
C ASN A 24 -32.75 -25.82 46.39
N GLU A 25 -31.44 -25.93 46.11
CA GLU A 25 -30.78 -25.11 45.09
C GLU A 25 -31.32 -25.40 43.68
N LEU A 26 -31.56 -26.67 43.35
CA LEU A 26 -32.16 -27.08 42.08
C LEU A 26 -33.61 -26.59 41.93
N GLU A 27 -34.41 -26.62 42.99
CA GLU A 27 -35.79 -26.11 42.97
C GLU A 27 -35.83 -24.59 42.73
N ILE A 28 -34.90 -23.83 43.31
CA ILE A 28 -34.75 -22.39 43.05
C ILE A 28 -34.39 -22.13 41.59
N ARG A 29 -33.37 -22.84 41.06
CA ARG A 29 -32.96 -22.68 39.65
C ARG A 29 -34.07 -23.06 38.68
N LEU A 30 -34.86 -24.09 38.98
CA LEU A 30 -36.01 -24.48 38.17
C LEU A 30 -37.08 -23.37 38.14
N ALA A 31 -37.37 -22.76 39.29
CA ALA A 31 -38.33 -21.66 39.39
C ALA A 31 -37.86 -20.38 38.67
N GLU A 32 -36.56 -20.09 38.66
CA GLU A 32 -35.96 -19.02 37.86
C GLU A 32 -36.07 -19.32 36.37
N THR A 33 -35.70 -20.53 35.95
CA THR A 33 -35.77 -20.96 34.54
C THR A 33 -37.20 -20.90 34.00
N LEU A 34 -38.20 -21.29 34.79
CA LEU A 34 -39.61 -21.21 34.41
C LEU A 34 -40.09 -19.76 34.26
N ARG A 35 -39.62 -18.84 35.11
CA ARG A 35 -39.91 -17.40 34.98
C ARG A 35 -39.28 -16.82 33.72
N ASP A 36 -38.03 -17.17 33.44
CA ASP A 36 -37.35 -16.74 32.21
C ASP A 36 -38.04 -17.28 30.96
N TYR A 37 -38.49 -18.54 30.98
CA TYR A 37 -39.26 -19.12 29.89
C TYR A 37 -40.57 -18.37 29.64
N GLN A 38 -41.33 -18.04 30.69
CA GLN A 38 -42.56 -17.25 30.56
C GLN A 38 -42.28 -15.83 30.03
N LYS A 39 -41.20 -15.20 30.49
CA LYS A 39 -40.78 -13.88 29.98
C LYS A 39 -40.44 -13.93 28.49
N LEU A 40 -39.68 -14.93 28.06
CA LEU A 40 -39.34 -15.18 26.65
C LEU A 40 -40.58 -15.45 25.79
N GLN A 41 -41.58 -16.18 26.30
CA GLN A 41 -42.84 -16.40 25.58
C GLN A 41 -43.60 -15.08 25.35
N ASN A 42 -43.62 -14.19 26.34
CA ASN A 42 -44.26 -12.88 26.23
C ASN A 42 -43.52 -11.97 25.25
N GLU A 43 -42.19 -11.89 25.34
CA GLU A 43 -41.35 -11.13 24.40
C GLU A 43 -41.50 -11.66 22.96
N PHE A 44 -41.57 -12.98 22.78
CA PHE A 44 -41.82 -13.59 21.47
C PHE A 44 -43.20 -13.20 20.91
N ALA A 45 -44.23 -13.20 21.75
CA ALA A 45 -45.57 -12.78 21.36
C ALA A 45 -45.61 -11.29 20.94
N GLU A 46 -44.88 -10.41 21.62
CA GLU A 46 -44.74 -9.00 21.23
C GLU A 46 -44.03 -8.84 19.88
N VAL A 47 -42.93 -9.57 19.68
CA VAL A 47 -42.17 -9.53 18.42
C VAL A 47 -43.05 -9.98 17.25
N VAL A 48 -43.78 -11.09 17.38
CA VAL A 48 -44.63 -11.62 16.30
C VAL A 48 -45.82 -10.72 15.99
N ASN A 49 -46.32 -9.99 16.99
CA ASN A 49 -47.42 -9.04 16.82
C ASN A 49 -46.97 -7.63 16.38
N SER A 50 -45.65 -7.35 16.35
CA SER A 50 -45.11 -6.06 15.92
C SER A 50 -45.36 -5.75 14.44
N ASN A 51 -45.55 -4.46 14.12
CA ASN A 51 -45.71 -4.00 12.73
C ASN A 51 -44.50 -4.36 11.84
N THR A 52 -43.30 -4.34 12.40
CA THR A 52 -42.05 -4.74 11.73
C THR A 52 -42.05 -6.22 11.35
N TRP A 53 -42.58 -7.09 12.20
CA TRP A 53 -42.72 -8.52 11.92
C TRP A 53 -43.76 -8.77 10.83
N ARG A 54 -44.92 -8.09 10.89
CA ARG A 54 -45.97 -8.19 9.86
C ARG A 54 -45.49 -7.70 8.49
N MET A 55 -44.71 -6.62 8.43
CA MET A 55 -44.12 -6.11 7.17
C MET A 55 -43.08 -7.05 6.55
N THR A 56 -42.26 -7.71 7.38
CA THR A 56 -41.21 -8.61 6.88
C THR A 56 -41.67 -10.07 6.72
N TYR A 57 -42.89 -10.41 7.16
CA TYR A 57 -43.48 -11.74 7.04
C TYR A 57 -43.55 -12.29 5.60
N PRO A 58 -43.88 -11.51 4.55
CA PRO A 58 -43.85 -11.98 3.15
C PRO A 58 -42.44 -12.36 2.69
N LEU A 59 -41.43 -11.57 3.06
CA LEU A 59 -40.00 -11.85 2.76
C LEU A 59 -39.51 -13.08 3.53
N ARG A 60 -39.90 -13.22 4.79
CA ARG A 60 -39.57 -14.39 5.63
C ARG A 60 -40.27 -15.65 5.13
N THR A 61 -41.50 -15.56 4.64
CA THR A 61 -42.19 -16.69 4.00
C THR A 61 -41.61 -17.01 2.63
N LEU A 62 -41.09 -16.04 1.87
CA LEU A 62 -40.25 -16.27 0.69
C LEU A 62 -38.94 -16.99 1.04
N ILE A 63 -38.27 -16.60 2.12
CA ILE A 63 -37.08 -17.29 2.65
C ILE A 63 -37.44 -18.71 3.13
N VAL A 64 -38.60 -18.91 3.77
CA VAL A 64 -39.08 -20.23 4.19
C VAL A 64 -39.52 -21.07 2.99
N ARG A 65 -40.12 -20.48 1.95
CA ARG A 65 -40.44 -21.15 0.68
C ARG A 65 -39.18 -21.50 -0.10
N GLY A 66 -38.18 -20.63 -0.11
CA GLY A 66 -36.83 -20.90 -0.62
C GLY A 66 -36.13 -22.00 0.16
N ARG A 67 -36.27 -22.01 1.50
CA ARG A 67 -35.83 -23.14 2.35
C ARG A 67 -36.64 -24.40 2.11
N ARG A 68 -37.94 -24.33 1.78
CA ARG A 68 -38.77 -25.48 1.42
C ARG A 68 -38.44 -26.02 0.03
N ALA A 69 -38.11 -25.15 -0.93
CA ALA A 69 -37.61 -25.52 -2.25
C ALA A 69 -36.21 -26.14 -2.14
N SER A 70 -35.33 -25.56 -1.31
CA SER A 70 -34.06 -26.17 -0.92
C SER A 70 -34.27 -27.50 -0.20
N ASN A 71 -35.27 -27.62 0.69
CA ASN A 71 -35.60 -28.88 1.35
C ASN A 71 -36.21 -29.91 0.38
N TYR A 72 -36.94 -29.48 -0.65
CA TYR A 72 -37.42 -30.35 -1.73
C TYR A 72 -36.25 -30.84 -2.59
N PHE A 73 -35.30 -29.96 -2.91
CA PHE A 73 -34.04 -30.31 -3.57
C PHE A 73 -33.19 -31.25 -2.70
N ASN A 74 -33.17 -31.02 -1.38
CA ASN A 74 -32.54 -31.91 -0.39
C ASN A 74 -33.26 -33.25 -0.29
N ARG A 75 -34.58 -33.32 -0.48
CA ARG A 75 -35.36 -34.57 -0.53
C ARG A 75 -35.14 -35.34 -1.83
N LEU A 76 -34.99 -34.63 -2.94
CA LEU A 76 -34.68 -35.23 -4.24
C LEU A 76 -33.25 -35.81 -4.22
N THR A 77 -32.30 -35.06 -3.68
CA THR A 77 -30.94 -35.54 -3.43
C THR A 77 -30.90 -36.62 -2.35
N GLU A 78 -31.76 -36.59 -1.32
CA GLU A 78 -31.96 -37.72 -0.38
C GLU A 78 -32.39 -38.98 -1.10
N LYS A 79 -33.30 -38.91 -2.07
CA LYS A 79 -33.70 -40.10 -2.84
C LYS A 79 -32.57 -40.64 -3.70
N ILE A 80 -31.79 -39.75 -4.33
CA ILE A 80 -30.62 -40.12 -5.15
C ILE A 80 -29.52 -40.71 -4.26
N VAL A 81 -29.21 -40.08 -3.12
CA VAL A 81 -28.21 -40.54 -2.15
C VAL A 81 -28.69 -41.78 -1.41
N SER A 82 -29.98 -41.93 -1.12
CA SER A 82 -30.58 -43.15 -0.55
C SER A 82 -30.57 -44.31 -1.53
N PHE A 83 -30.69 -44.04 -2.83
CA PHE A 83 -30.54 -45.04 -3.88
C PHE A 83 -29.07 -45.51 -3.97
N ILE A 84 -28.12 -44.58 -3.84
CA ILE A 84 -26.67 -44.86 -3.81
C ILE A 84 -26.20 -45.45 -2.46
N ALA A 85 -26.85 -45.12 -1.34
CA ALA A 85 -26.56 -45.65 0.00
C ALA A 85 -27.30 -46.98 0.26
N GLY A 86 -28.37 -47.27 -0.49
CA GLY A 86 -29.00 -48.59 -0.51
C GLY A 86 -28.06 -49.67 -1.06
N SER A 87 -27.07 -49.30 -1.88
CA SER A 87 -26.02 -50.20 -2.36
C SER A 87 -24.74 -50.19 -1.49
N LEU A 88 -24.58 -49.24 -0.56
CA LEU A 88 -23.40 -49.11 0.31
C LEU A 88 -23.83 -48.73 1.74
N GLY A 89 -23.75 -49.70 2.65
CA GLY A 89 -24.20 -49.70 4.06
C GLY A 89 -24.37 -48.36 4.79
N TYR A 90 -25.53 -48.23 5.46
CA TYR A 90 -26.16 -47.04 6.04
C TYR A 90 -25.37 -46.23 7.12
N ARG A 91 -24.19 -46.67 7.57
CA ARG A 91 -23.46 -45.98 8.66
C ARG A 91 -22.43 -44.92 8.22
N GLN A 92 -22.03 -44.88 6.95
CA GLN A 92 -21.05 -43.87 6.47
C GLN A 92 -21.69 -42.56 5.95
N CYS A 93 -22.96 -42.55 5.55
CA CYS A 93 -23.55 -41.40 4.86
C CYS A 93 -23.97 -40.21 5.75
N VAL A 94 -24.17 -40.41 7.06
CA VAL A 94 -24.58 -39.33 7.98
C VAL A 94 -23.40 -38.43 8.38
N LEU A 95 -22.20 -38.99 8.54
CA LEU A 95 -20.97 -38.22 8.73
C LEU A 95 -20.55 -37.47 7.45
N LEU A 96 -20.83 -38.04 6.28
CA LEU A 96 -20.63 -37.36 5.00
C LEU A 96 -21.56 -36.15 4.84
N ARG A 97 -22.78 -36.13 5.40
CA ARG A 97 -23.72 -35.00 5.26
C ARG A 97 -23.23 -33.68 5.85
N ALA A 98 -22.71 -33.67 7.08
CA ALA A 98 -22.29 -32.43 7.74
C ALA A 98 -20.97 -31.92 7.15
N ASN A 99 -20.00 -32.82 6.93
CA ASN A 99 -18.72 -32.48 6.33
C ASN A 99 -18.86 -32.12 4.85
N PHE A 100 -19.71 -32.79 4.06
CA PHE A 100 -19.89 -32.46 2.65
C PHE A 100 -20.56 -31.10 2.45
N PHE A 101 -21.56 -30.70 3.24
CA PHE A 101 -22.17 -29.37 3.08
C PHE A 101 -21.28 -28.23 3.60
N GLN A 102 -20.56 -28.43 4.71
CA GLN A 102 -19.55 -27.45 5.17
C GLN A 102 -18.36 -27.39 4.20
N ASN A 103 -17.90 -28.54 3.69
CA ASN A 103 -16.84 -28.60 2.69
C ASN A 103 -17.31 -28.04 1.35
N VAL A 104 -18.54 -28.28 0.87
CA VAL A 104 -19.04 -27.72 -0.40
C VAL A 104 -19.29 -26.23 -0.27
N LYS A 105 -19.82 -25.74 0.85
CA LYS A 105 -19.96 -24.28 1.07
C LYS A 105 -18.61 -23.61 1.26
N GLY A 106 -17.69 -24.27 1.98
CA GLY A 106 -16.29 -23.86 2.13
C GLY A 106 -15.55 -23.91 0.79
N HIS A 107 -15.75 -24.94 -0.02
CA HIS A 107 -15.14 -25.12 -1.34
C HIS A 107 -15.75 -24.20 -2.38
N ILE A 108 -17.05 -23.90 -2.35
CA ILE A 108 -17.65 -22.92 -3.27
C ILE A 108 -17.21 -21.51 -2.87
N SER A 109 -17.21 -21.16 -1.57
CA SER A 109 -16.67 -19.88 -1.11
C SER A 109 -15.19 -19.78 -1.45
N CYS A 110 -14.40 -20.81 -1.14
CA CYS A 110 -12.97 -20.86 -1.44
C CYS A 110 -12.69 -20.92 -2.94
N PHE A 111 -13.51 -21.59 -3.75
CA PHE A 111 -13.37 -21.64 -5.22
C PHE A 111 -13.72 -20.30 -5.84
N ILE A 112 -14.80 -19.65 -5.40
CA ILE A 112 -15.16 -18.30 -5.80
C ILE A 112 -14.05 -17.35 -5.35
N ASP A 113 -13.70 -17.33 -4.07
CA ASP A 113 -12.68 -16.45 -3.50
C ASP A 113 -11.32 -16.69 -4.16
N ASN A 114 -10.90 -17.93 -4.43
CA ASN A 114 -9.67 -18.27 -5.14
C ASN A 114 -9.74 -17.88 -6.61
N HIS A 115 -10.83 -18.16 -7.33
CA HIS A 115 -10.94 -17.78 -8.75
C HIS A 115 -10.94 -16.26 -8.94
N PHE A 116 -11.67 -15.53 -8.08
CA PHE A 116 -11.63 -14.07 -8.08
C PHE A 116 -10.30 -13.54 -7.54
N ARG A 117 -9.64 -14.22 -6.59
CA ARG A 117 -8.29 -13.88 -6.10
C ARG A 117 -7.24 -14.06 -7.18
N ASP A 118 -7.26 -15.15 -7.94
CA ASP A 118 -6.34 -15.44 -9.03
C ASP A 118 -6.52 -14.42 -10.15
N ALA A 119 -7.76 -14.07 -10.50
CA ALA A 119 -8.05 -12.99 -11.45
C ALA A 119 -7.55 -11.62 -10.97
N ARG A 120 -7.66 -11.30 -9.67
CA ARG A 120 -7.15 -10.05 -9.07
C ARG A 120 -5.63 -10.00 -9.00
N ILE A 121 -4.99 -11.09 -8.56
CA ILE A 121 -3.53 -11.23 -8.54
C ILE A 121 -3.01 -11.06 -9.96
N HIS A 122 -3.65 -11.71 -10.94
CA HIS A 122 -3.31 -11.59 -12.34
C HIS A 122 -3.39 -10.14 -12.85
N ARG A 123 -4.47 -9.39 -12.56
CA ARG A 123 -4.59 -7.98 -13.01
C ARG A 123 -3.54 -7.06 -12.39
N ASN A 124 -3.32 -7.14 -11.08
CA ASN A 124 -2.29 -6.33 -10.42
C ASN A 124 -0.92 -6.62 -11.02
N THR A 125 -0.58 -7.91 -11.16
CA THR A 125 0.65 -8.35 -11.78
C THR A 125 0.79 -7.83 -13.21
N VAL A 126 -0.25 -7.94 -14.06
CA VAL A 126 -0.22 -7.44 -15.44
C VAL A 126 0.05 -5.94 -15.50
N VAL A 127 -0.58 -5.17 -14.61
CA VAL A 127 -0.41 -3.71 -14.54
C VAL A 127 1.01 -3.34 -14.11
N THR A 128 1.55 -4.02 -13.10
CA THR A 128 2.95 -3.83 -12.68
C THR A 128 3.92 -4.20 -13.81
N ARG A 129 3.68 -5.32 -14.52
CA ARG A 129 4.47 -5.70 -15.70
C ARG A 129 4.43 -4.62 -16.79
N GLN A 130 3.27 -4.02 -17.04
CA GLN A 130 3.13 -2.94 -18.04
C GLN A 130 3.99 -1.72 -17.68
N MET A 131 4.08 -1.37 -16.40
CA MET A 131 4.99 -0.30 -15.94
C MET A 131 6.46 -0.69 -16.14
N ALA A 132 6.82 -1.96 -15.89
CA ALA A 132 8.18 -2.46 -16.07
C ALA A 132 8.63 -2.51 -17.54
N ILE A 133 7.73 -2.84 -18.49
CA ILE A 133 8.04 -2.85 -19.93
C ILE A 133 8.60 -1.49 -20.40
N GLY A 134 8.08 -0.40 -19.84
CA GLY A 134 8.50 0.96 -20.20
C GLY A 134 9.92 1.34 -19.74
N ARG A 135 10.56 0.60 -18.82
CA ARG A 135 11.85 0.99 -18.20
C ARG A 135 12.96 1.23 -19.22
N ARG A 136 13.02 0.43 -20.28
CA ARG A 136 14.07 0.52 -21.31
C ARG A 136 13.92 1.72 -22.21
N GLU A 137 12.70 1.95 -22.71
CA GLU A 137 12.37 3.14 -23.48
C GLU A 137 12.60 4.41 -22.64
N ARG A 138 12.41 4.28 -21.31
CA ARG A 138 12.64 5.33 -20.32
C ARG A 138 14.10 5.63 -20.03
N LEU A 139 15.07 4.78 -20.40
CA LEU A 139 16.49 5.11 -20.21
C LEU A 139 16.87 6.42 -20.92
N GLN A 140 16.29 6.66 -22.11
CA GLN A 140 16.48 7.92 -22.84
C GLN A 140 15.89 9.13 -22.11
N TRP A 141 14.84 8.96 -21.31
CA TRP A 141 14.27 10.03 -20.48
C TRP A 141 15.28 10.54 -19.45
N TYR A 142 16.09 9.64 -18.86
CA TYR A 142 17.10 10.02 -17.88
C TYR A 142 18.23 10.86 -18.47
N ILE A 143 18.62 10.56 -19.71
CA ILE A 143 19.65 11.25 -20.48
C ILE A 143 19.21 12.65 -20.94
N ARG A 144 17.89 12.93 -20.96
CA ARG A 144 17.40 14.26 -21.33
C ARG A 144 17.99 15.30 -20.38
N PRO A 145 18.49 16.43 -20.91
CA PRO A 145 19.01 17.50 -20.09
C PRO A 145 17.92 17.93 -19.11
N SER A 146 18.32 18.18 -17.86
CA SER A 146 17.42 18.81 -16.90
C SER A 146 16.99 20.17 -17.44
N PRO A 147 15.76 20.61 -17.15
CA PRO A 147 15.33 21.95 -17.53
C PRO A 147 16.30 23.00 -16.96
N PRO A 148 16.50 24.14 -17.64
CA PRO A 148 17.35 25.21 -17.16
C PRO A 148 16.99 25.61 -15.72
N PRO A 149 17.96 25.90 -14.84
CA PRO A 149 17.70 26.21 -13.43
C PRO A 149 16.75 27.40 -13.20
N ASN A 150 16.57 28.26 -14.20
CA ASN A 150 15.73 29.46 -14.14
C ASN A 150 14.36 29.29 -14.81
N GLU A 151 14.02 28.08 -15.31
CA GLU A 151 12.72 27.83 -15.93
C GLU A 151 11.66 27.64 -14.82
N HIS A 152 11.06 28.76 -14.42
CA HIS A 152 10.01 28.83 -13.40
C HIS A 152 8.68 29.24 -14.05
N PRO A 153 7.91 28.30 -14.63
CA PRO A 153 6.59 28.57 -15.18
C PRO A 153 5.64 29.13 -14.11
N LEU A 154 4.57 29.80 -14.55
CA LEU A 154 3.51 30.17 -13.59
C LEU A 154 2.91 28.91 -12.96
N LEU A 155 2.57 29.01 -11.68
CA LEU A 155 2.01 27.94 -10.88
C LEU A 155 0.80 28.45 -10.11
N ASP A 156 -0.35 27.80 -10.26
CA ASP A 156 -1.50 28.07 -9.41
C ASP A 156 -1.65 26.94 -8.38
N ILE A 157 -1.79 27.31 -7.11
CA ILE A 157 -2.01 26.36 -6.01
C ILE A 157 -3.50 26.43 -5.60
N GLY A 158 -4.22 25.32 -5.76
CA GLY A 158 -5.58 25.15 -5.28
C GLY A 158 -5.62 24.58 -3.86
N ILE A 159 -6.15 25.35 -2.92
CA ILE A 159 -6.24 24.97 -1.51
C ILE A 159 -7.70 24.94 -1.06
N VAL A 160 -8.21 23.77 -0.70
CA VAL A 160 -9.53 23.62 -0.09
C VAL A 160 -9.40 23.65 1.43
N THR A 161 -10.25 24.44 2.10
CA THR A 161 -10.24 24.57 3.56
C THR A 161 -11.63 24.43 4.16
N TYR A 162 -11.69 23.80 5.33
CA TYR A 162 -12.90 23.65 6.15
C TYR A 162 -12.49 23.54 7.62
N ASN A 163 -12.74 24.58 8.40
CA ASN A 163 -12.40 24.64 9.83
C ASN A 163 -10.92 24.36 10.16
N ASN A 164 -9.99 24.97 9.41
CA ASN A 164 -8.54 24.72 9.51
C ASN A 164 -7.73 25.94 9.96
N SER A 165 -8.34 26.84 10.76
CA SER A 165 -7.68 28.06 11.27
C SER A 165 -6.29 27.80 11.88
N LYS A 166 -6.12 26.67 12.58
CA LYS A 166 -4.87 26.26 13.23
C LYS A 166 -3.70 25.98 12.26
N TRP A 167 -3.99 25.60 11.00
CA TRP A 167 -2.97 25.17 10.04
C TRP A 167 -2.49 26.28 9.11
N LEU A 168 -3.34 27.28 8.84
CA LEU A 168 -3.08 28.34 7.87
C LEU A 168 -1.72 29.01 8.04
N SER A 169 -1.34 29.30 9.29
CA SER A 169 -0.07 29.99 9.59
C SER A 169 1.15 29.13 9.29
N LEU A 170 1.11 27.83 9.61
CA LEU A 170 2.20 26.90 9.30
C LEU A 170 2.32 26.70 7.78
N PHE A 171 1.18 26.51 7.12
CA PHE A 171 1.08 26.33 5.67
C PHE A 171 1.72 27.50 4.92
N ILE A 172 1.28 28.73 5.18
CA ILE A 172 1.78 29.91 4.46
C ILE A 172 3.27 30.17 4.75
N ASN A 173 3.73 29.92 5.98
CA ASN A 173 5.15 30.06 6.33
C ASN A 173 6.03 29.06 5.56
N SER A 174 5.55 27.84 5.33
CA SER A 174 6.27 26.86 4.53
C SER A 174 6.38 27.26 3.05
N LEU A 175 5.35 27.94 2.52
CA LEU A 175 5.37 28.50 1.17
C LEU A 175 6.33 29.70 1.05
N LEU A 176 6.40 30.57 2.06
CA LEU A 176 7.34 31.69 2.09
C LEU A 176 8.81 31.26 2.09
N ASN A 177 9.09 30.03 2.55
CA ASN A 177 10.43 29.43 2.59
C ASN A 177 10.79 28.66 1.31
N GLN A 178 9.93 28.67 0.28
CA GLN A 178 10.21 27.98 -0.98
C GLN A 178 11.34 28.65 -1.74
N GLN A 179 12.17 27.83 -2.38
CA GLN A 179 13.19 28.25 -3.33
C GLN A 179 12.62 28.61 -4.71
N TYR A 180 11.32 28.34 -4.91
CA TYR A 180 10.59 28.74 -6.12
C TYR A 180 10.20 30.22 -6.03
N PRO A 181 10.30 31.02 -7.11
CA PRO A 181 9.95 32.44 -7.05
C PRO A 181 8.48 32.64 -6.67
N LEU A 182 8.24 33.33 -5.55
CA LEU A 182 6.90 33.52 -4.99
C LEU A 182 6.00 34.35 -5.91
N ASP A 183 6.56 35.28 -6.68
CA ASP A 183 5.86 36.07 -7.70
C ASP A 183 5.33 35.23 -8.87
N LYS A 184 5.76 33.97 -8.99
CA LYS A 184 5.26 32.99 -9.97
C LYS A 184 4.18 32.07 -9.41
N ILE A 185 3.86 32.19 -8.12
CA ILE A 185 2.88 31.35 -7.43
C ILE A 185 1.61 32.16 -7.20
N THR A 186 0.48 31.67 -7.70
CA THR A 186 -0.86 32.16 -7.33
C THR A 186 -1.47 31.23 -6.29
N LEU A 187 -2.02 31.78 -5.21
CA LEU A 187 -2.77 31.02 -4.21
C LEU A 187 -4.27 31.17 -4.46
N ILE A 188 -4.99 30.07 -4.58
CA ILE A 188 -6.45 30.03 -4.77
C ILE A 188 -7.06 29.20 -3.64
N PHE A 189 -7.52 29.89 -2.59
CA PHE A 189 -8.23 29.27 -1.48
C PHE A 189 -9.71 29.12 -1.80
N VAL A 190 -10.27 27.95 -1.48
CA VAL A 190 -11.70 27.64 -1.54
C VAL A 190 -12.16 27.23 -0.15
N ASP A 191 -12.95 28.10 0.49
CA ASP A 191 -13.55 27.83 1.78
C ASP A 191 -14.89 27.10 1.64
N HIS A 192 -15.03 25.98 2.34
CA HIS A 192 -16.25 25.16 2.37
C HIS A 192 -17.20 25.57 3.49
N SER A 193 -17.46 26.87 3.63
CA SER A 193 -18.33 27.43 4.66
C SER A 193 -17.80 27.13 6.08
N SER A 194 -16.55 27.49 6.34
CA SER A 194 -15.95 27.34 7.68
C SER A 194 -16.73 28.14 8.73
N THR A 195 -16.88 27.56 9.91
CA THR A 195 -17.53 28.17 11.07
C THR A 195 -16.54 28.61 12.16
N ASP A 196 -15.25 28.32 11.97
CA ASP A 196 -14.16 28.80 12.83
C ASP A 196 -13.52 30.10 12.28
N ASP A 197 -12.38 30.49 12.84
CA ASP A 197 -11.65 31.70 12.45
C ASP A 197 -10.96 31.63 11.07
N SER A 198 -11.11 30.53 10.31
CA SER A 198 -10.41 30.31 9.03
C SER A 198 -10.57 31.49 8.07
N MET A 199 -11.81 31.95 7.87
CA MET A 199 -12.10 33.05 6.94
C MET A 199 -11.48 34.38 7.40
N SER A 200 -11.53 34.69 8.69
CA SER A 200 -10.90 35.92 9.24
C SER A 200 -9.38 35.91 9.03
N ILE A 201 -8.75 34.75 9.25
CA ILE A 201 -7.31 34.57 9.06
C ILE A 201 -6.95 34.68 7.58
N LEU A 202 -7.72 34.04 6.69
CA LEU A 202 -7.49 34.11 5.25
C LEU A 202 -7.56 35.54 4.72
N THR A 203 -8.55 36.34 5.12
CA THR A 203 -8.64 37.74 4.69
C THR A 203 -7.42 38.54 5.15
N LYS A 204 -6.95 38.34 6.39
CA LYS A 204 -5.72 38.98 6.88
C LYS A 204 -4.48 38.54 6.09
N MET A 205 -4.39 37.26 5.75
CA MET A 205 -3.31 36.72 4.94
C MET A 205 -3.31 37.29 3.52
N GLN A 206 -4.47 37.40 2.89
CA GLN A 206 -4.61 37.98 1.56
C GLN A 206 -4.09 39.42 1.54
N THR A 207 -4.47 40.26 2.51
CA THR A 207 -3.94 41.64 2.60
C THR A 207 -2.43 41.67 2.81
N LYS A 208 -1.89 40.75 3.62
CA LYS A 208 -0.46 40.73 3.96
C LYS A 208 0.43 40.20 2.85
N TYR A 209 -0.04 39.22 2.07
CA TYR A 209 0.80 38.43 1.16
C TYR A 209 0.47 38.62 -0.33
N SER A 210 -0.54 39.44 -0.68
CA SER A 210 -0.92 39.73 -2.06
C SER A 210 0.17 40.36 -2.93
N THR A 211 1.13 41.07 -2.32
CA THR A 211 2.28 41.67 -3.03
C THR A 211 3.51 40.77 -3.06
N ILE A 212 3.48 39.65 -2.33
CA ILE A 212 4.59 38.68 -2.25
C ILE A 212 4.37 37.55 -3.26
N PHE A 213 3.12 37.07 -3.34
CA PHE A 213 2.72 36.05 -4.31
C PHE A 213 2.27 36.67 -5.63
N GLY A 214 2.34 35.92 -6.73
CA GLY A 214 1.81 36.32 -8.04
C GLY A 214 0.30 36.59 -8.02
N GLY A 215 -0.42 35.99 -7.07
CA GLY A 215 -1.80 36.35 -6.74
C GLY A 215 -2.31 35.62 -5.50
N PHE A 216 -3.38 36.15 -4.91
CA PHE A 216 -4.04 35.55 -3.74
C PHE A 216 -5.55 35.75 -3.84
N THR A 217 -6.27 34.65 -4.09
CA THR A 217 -7.72 34.64 -4.28
C THR A 217 -8.39 33.78 -3.21
N ILE A 218 -9.51 34.25 -2.68
CA ILE A 218 -10.36 33.51 -1.75
C ILE A 218 -11.74 33.36 -2.37
N LEU A 219 -12.20 32.12 -2.49
CA LEU A 219 -13.51 31.72 -2.98
C LEU A 219 -14.28 31.04 -1.86
N GLN A 220 -15.61 31.09 -1.91
CA GLN A 220 -16.49 30.41 -0.96
C GLN A 220 -17.48 29.52 -1.70
N GLN A 221 -17.76 28.36 -1.14
CA GLN A 221 -18.84 27.48 -1.58
C GLN A 221 -19.39 26.65 -0.41
N GLU A 222 -20.57 26.06 -0.61
CA GLU A 222 -21.06 25.01 0.28
C GLU A 222 -20.08 23.82 0.30
N ASN A 223 -20.08 23.05 1.39
CA ASN A 223 -19.23 21.86 1.48
C ASN A 223 -19.75 20.74 0.56
N LEU A 224 -19.29 20.75 -0.68
CA LEU A 224 -19.61 19.75 -1.71
C LEU A 224 -18.54 18.65 -1.81
N GLY A 225 -17.58 18.61 -0.87
CA GLY A 225 -16.50 17.63 -0.86
C GLY A 225 -15.23 18.10 -1.58
N PHE A 226 -14.10 17.44 -1.27
CA PHE A 226 -12.75 17.89 -1.63
C PHE A 226 -12.58 18.13 -3.13
N GLY A 227 -12.98 17.15 -3.95
CA GLY A 227 -12.84 17.24 -5.41
C GLY A 227 -13.63 18.40 -6.02
N ASN A 228 -14.85 18.67 -5.53
CA ASN A 228 -15.66 19.81 -5.99
C ASN A 228 -15.01 21.16 -5.63
N GLY A 229 -14.43 21.28 -4.44
CA GLY A 229 -13.65 22.46 -4.05
C GLY A 229 -12.44 22.69 -4.96
N GLN A 230 -11.70 21.63 -5.27
CA GLN A 230 -10.56 21.72 -6.19
C GLN A 230 -10.99 22.04 -7.63
N ASN A 231 -12.15 21.55 -8.08
CA ASN A 231 -12.71 21.95 -9.38
C ASN A 231 -13.01 23.46 -9.43
N LEU A 232 -13.55 24.05 -8.35
CA LEU A 232 -13.79 25.49 -8.28
C LEU A 232 -12.47 26.29 -8.34
N ALA A 233 -11.43 25.85 -7.62
CA ALA A 233 -10.10 26.45 -7.70
C ALA A 233 -9.51 26.35 -9.12
N PHE A 234 -9.60 25.17 -9.75
CA PHE A 234 -9.09 24.92 -11.09
C PHE A 234 -9.76 25.76 -12.18
N ASN A 235 -11.05 26.07 -12.02
CA ASN A 235 -11.80 26.96 -12.92
C ASN A 235 -11.27 28.41 -12.88
N HIS A 236 -10.65 28.83 -11.78
CA HIS A 236 -10.00 30.14 -11.65
C HIS A 236 -8.50 30.11 -11.98
N SER A 237 -7.93 28.92 -12.20
CA SER A 237 -6.53 28.75 -12.58
C SER A 237 -6.31 29.09 -14.07
N THR A 238 -5.15 29.67 -14.38
CA THR A 238 -4.69 29.98 -15.74
C THR A 238 -3.26 29.50 -16.00
N ALA A 239 -2.50 29.17 -14.96
CA ALA A 239 -1.13 28.70 -15.05
C ALA A 239 -1.00 27.37 -15.82
N PRO A 240 0.14 27.11 -16.49
CA PRO A 240 0.39 25.83 -17.17
C PRO A 240 0.39 24.61 -16.22
N TYR A 241 0.67 24.84 -14.94
CA TYR A 241 0.63 23.83 -13.88
C TYR A 241 -0.34 24.24 -12.77
N PHE A 242 -1.08 23.25 -12.27
CA PHE A 242 -2.02 23.40 -11.17
C PHE A 242 -1.62 22.45 -10.03
N LEU A 243 -1.23 22.99 -8.89
CA LEU A 243 -0.85 22.26 -7.70
C LEU A 243 -2.04 22.18 -6.75
N VAL A 244 -2.54 20.97 -6.51
CA VAL A 244 -3.51 20.71 -5.45
C VAL A 244 -2.75 20.53 -4.15
N SER A 245 -3.19 21.20 -3.08
CA SER A 245 -2.60 21.07 -1.75
C SER A 245 -3.66 21.11 -0.66
N ASN A 246 -3.54 20.20 0.30
CA ASN A 246 -4.18 20.35 1.60
C ASN A 246 -3.50 21.47 2.40
N VAL A 247 -4.25 22.04 3.34
CA VAL A 247 -3.78 23.13 4.20
C VAL A 247 -3.01 22.65 5.43
N ASP A 248 -3.14 21.39 5.83
CA ASP A 248 -2.43 20.77 6.96
C ASP A 248 -1.08 20.16 6.54
N LEU A 249 -0.43 20.80 5.56
CA LEU A 249 0.87 20.45 5.01
C LEU A 249 1.93 21.51 5.34
N GLU A 250 3.19 21.08 5.40
CA GLU A 250 4.38 21.93 5.40
C GLU A 250 5.33 21.47 4.29
N PHE A 251 5.64 22.36 3.35
CA PHE A 251 6.57 22.07 2.26
C PHE A 251 8.03 22.17 2.73
N GLU A 252 8.87 21.21 2.32
CA GLU A 252 10.32 21.41 2.40
C GLU A 252 10.77 22.51 1.42
N PRO A 253 11.85 23.26 1.69
CA PRO A 253 12.21 24.47 0.92
C PRO A 253 12.38 24.27 -0.59
N ASP A 254 12.77 23.08 -1.04
CA ASP A 254 13.00 22.72 -2.44
C ASP A 254 11.83 21.98 -3.10
N ALA A 255 10.75 21.69 -2.34
CA ALA A 255 9.67 20.82 -2.78
C ALA A 255 9.01 21.27 -4.10
N ILE A 256 8.66 22.56 -4.23
CA ILE A 256 8.01 23.07 -5.44
C ILE A 256 9.00 23.13 -6.62
N VAL A 257 10.27 23.46 -6.38
CA VAL A 257 11.29 23.49 -7.44
C VAL A 257 11.49 22.09 -8.01
N GLU A 258 11.61 21.07 -7.16
CA GLU A 258 11.86 19.70 -7.61
C GLU A 258 10.66 19.08 -8.35
N ILE A 259 9.42 19.33 -7.90
CA ILE A 259 8.23 18.83 -8.62
C ILE A 259 8.07 19.48 -9.99
N VAL A 260 8.34 20.80 -10.10
CA VAL A 260 8.21 21.53 -11.36
C VAL A 260 9.31 21.12 -12.34
N LYS A 261 10.56 20.93 -11.87
CA LYS A 261 11.63 20.36 -12.69
C LYS A 261 11.26 18.98 -13.25
N ALA A 262 10.71 18.11 -12.41
CA ALA A 262 10.22 16.80 -12.85
C ALA A 262 9.08 16.93 -13.88
N ALA A 263 8.20 17.91 -13.71
CA ALA A 263 7.08 18.15 -14.61
C ALA A 263 7.51 18.64 -15.99
N ILE A 264 8.46 19.57 -16.05
CA ILE A 264 9.02 20.08 -17.31
C ILE A 264 9.76 18.94 -18.03
N LYS A 265 10.54 18.13 -17.30
CA LYS A 265 11.27 16.98 -17.87
C LYS A 265 10.32 15.93 -18.47
N GLU A 266 9.16 15.71 -17.85
CA GLU A 266 8.13 14.81 -18.38
C GLU A 266 7.43 15.38 -19.63
N GLY A 267 7.20 16.68 -19.66
CA GLY A 267 6.62 17.38 -20.81
C GLY A 267 5.13 17.11 -21.02
N GLY A 268 4.70 17.08 -22.29
CA GLY A 268 3.29 17.08 -22.66
C GLY A 268 2.48 15.84 -22.27
N ASN A 269 3.14 14.71 -22.01
CA ASN A 269 2.48 13.47 -21.60
C ASN A 269 2.08 13.45 -20.12
N LEU A 270 2.54 14.42 -19.33
CA LEU A 270 2.28 14.46 -17.91
C LEU A 270 0.79 14.66 -17.61
N GLY A 271 0.22 13.75 -16.82
CA GLY A 271 -1.07 13.91 -16.16
C GLY A 271 -0.90 14.50 -14.77
N SER A 272 -0.30 13.73 -13.86
CA SER A 272 -0.06 14.13 -12.46
C SER A 272 1.30 13.68 -11.91
N LEU A 273 1.86 14.47 -11.00
CA LEU A 273 3.02 14.16 -10.17
C LEU A 273 2.68 14.30 -8.69
N GLU A 274 2.75 13.21 -7.95
CA GLU A 274 2.56 13.21 -6.51
C GLU A 274 3.82 13.59 -5.75
N PHE A 275 3.66 14.36 -4.67
CA PHE A 275 4.71 14.66 -3.72
C PHE A 275 4.95 13.47 -2.76
N ARG A 276 6.18 13.32 -2.30
CA ARG A 276 6.53 12.46 -1.18
C ARG A 276 5.98 13.03 0.13
N GLN A 277 5.16 12.24 0.81
CA GLN A 277 4.58 12.61 2.10
C GLN A 277 5.39 12.04 3.27
N LYS A 278 5.67 12.88 4.26
CA LYS A 278 6.24 12.53 5.57
C LYS A 278 5.30 13.05 6.68
N PRO A 279 5.31 12.52 7.91
CA PRO A 279 6.08 11.37 8.35
C PRO A 279 5.52 10.04 7.84
N TYR A 280 4.27 10.00 7.37
CA TYR A 280 3.67 8.79 6.81
C TYR A 280 3.51 8.95 5.30
N GLU A 281 3.94 7.93 4.56
CA GLU A 281 3.88 7.90 3.11
C GLU A 281 2.82 6.91 2.68
N HIS A 282 2.01 7.28 1.69
CA HIS A 282 1.05 6.33 1.15
C HIS A 282 1.81 5.11 0.58
N PRO A 283 1.48 3.88 1.01
CA PRO A 283 2.21 2.65 0.65
C PRO A 283 1.93 2.19 -0.79
N LYS A 284 1.54 3.07 -1.70
CA LYS A 284 1.26 2.69 -3.10
C LYS A 284 2.52 2.14 -3.76
N TYR A 285 2.32 1.28 -4.75
CA TYR A 285 3.40 0.83 -5.61
C TYR A 285 3.69 1.91 -6.67
N TYR A 286 4.97 2.19 -6.89
CA TYR A 286 5.42 2.94 -8.05
C TYR A 286 6.59 2.19 -8.67
N ASP A 287 6.86 2.37 -9.96
CA ASP A 287 8.02 1.75 -10.57
C ASP A 287 9.32 2.42 -10.08
N PRO A 288 10.32 1.68 -9.55
CA PRO A 288 11.55 2.29 -9.01
C PRO A 288 12.39 3.07 -10.03
N ILE A 289 12.20 2.81 -11.32
CA ILE A 289 12.94 3.44 -12.42
C ILE A 289 12.09 4.49 -13.11
N THR A 290 10.84 4.21 -13.46
CA THR A 290 10.04 5.20 -14.22
C THR A 290 9.29 6.17 -13.31
N PHE A 291 9.15 5.82 -12.03
CA PHE A 291 8.24 6.43 -11.07
C PHE A 291 6.77 6.42 -11.49
N ASP A 292 6.40 5.64 -12.51
CA ASP A 292 5.00 5.46 -12.87
C ASP A 292 4.25 4.77 -11.72
N THR A 293 3.08 5.31 -11.38
CA THR A 293 2.13 4.72 -10.45
C THR A 293 0.77 4.65 -11.14
N ILE A 294 -0.15 3.86 -10.61
CA ILE A 294 -1.51 3.76 -11.16
C ILE A 294 -2.39 4.90 -10.67
N TRP A 295 -2.13 5.39 -9.47
CA TRP A 295 -2.79 6.58 -8.95
C TRP A 295 -1.89 7.40 -8.05
N SER A 296 -2.24 8.68 -7.92
CA SER A 296 -1.57 9.64 -7.04
C SER A 296 -2.50 10.05 -5.91
N ALA A 297 -1.98 10.16 -4.69
CA ALA A 297 -2.71 10.78 -3.58
C ALA A 297 -2.75 12.30 -3.75
N HIS A 298 -3.93 12.89 -3.65
CA HIS A 298 -4.11 14.33 -3.95
C HIS A 298 -4.10 15.21 -2.70
N SER A 299 -3.52 14.75 -1.59
CA SER A 299 -3.16 15.66 -0.49
C SER A 299 -2.15 16.71 -0.96
N CYS A 300 -1.20 16.33 -1.81
CA CYS A 300 -0.33 17.25 -2.53
C CYS A 300 0.09 16.67 -3.89
N VAL A 301 -0.37 17.26 -4.99
CA VAL A 301 -0.15 16.73 -6.35
C VAL A 301 -0.11 17.87 -7.38
N LEU A 302 0.84 17.79 -8.31
CA LEU A 302 0.95 18.72 -9.43
C LEU A 302 0.30 18.13 -10.67
N PHE A 303 -0.57 18.88 -11.34
CA PHE A 303 -1.13 18.53 -12.65
C PHE A 303 -0.58 19.43 -13.74
N ARG A 304 -0.42 18.86 -14.95
CA ARG A 304 -0.39 19.67 -16.16
C ARG A 304 -1.80 20.18 -16.43
N ARG A 305 -2.00 21.49 -16.51
CA ARG A 305 -3.34 22.09 -16.63
C ARG A 305 -4.14 21.51 -17.79
N GLU A 306 -3.52 21.36 -18.96
CA GLU A 306 -4.17 20.81 -20.15
C GLU A 306 -4.61 19.35 -19.98
N ALA A 307 -3.86 18.54 -19.22
CA ALA A 307 -4.27 17.16 -18.93
C ALA A 307 -5.50 17.13 -18.02
N LEU A 308 -5.48 17.91 -16.93
CA LEU A 308 -6.61 18.01 -16.00
C LEU A 308 -7.88 18.56 -16.67
N LYS A 309 -7.72 19.55 -17.56
CA LYS A 309 -8.80 20.11 -18.39
C LYS A 309 -9.37 19.07 -19.35
N THR A 310 -8.51 18.27 -20.00
CA THR A 310 -8.91 17.24 -20.96
C THR A 310 -9.78 16.17 -20.30
N VAL A 311 -9.46 15.77 -19.06
CA VAL A 311 -10.22 14.74 -18.33
C VAL A 311 -11.39 15.29 -17.51
N GLY A 312 -11.56 16.61 -17.47
CA GLY A 312 -12.72 17.28 -16.87
C GLY A 312 -12.70 17.41 -15.34
N GLY A 313 -11.52 17.43 -14.71
CA GLY A 313 -11.41 17.58 -13.26
C GLY A 313 -11.95 16.40 -12.43
N TYR A 314 -12.16 16.62 -11.14
CA TYR A 314 -12.63 15.60 -10.18
C TYR A 314 -14.08 15.18 -10.43
N GLU A 315 -14.43 13.94 -10.07
CA GLU A 315 -15.80 13.41 -10.11
C GLU A 315 -16.69 14.06 -9.03
N ASN A 316 -17.68 14.83 -9.46
CA ASN A 316 -18.57 15.57 -8.55
C ASN A 316 -19.43 14.66 -7.66
N LYS A 317 -19.63 13.38 -8.03
CA LYS A 317 -20.38 12.40 -7.21
C LYS A 317 -19.53 11.70 -6.14
N ILE A 318 -18.22 11.90 -6.12
CA ILE A 318 -17.35 11.42 -5.05
C ILE A 318 -17.10 12.60 -4.11
N PHE A 319 -17.71 12.54 -2.92
CA PHE A 319 -17.60 13.63 -1.94
C PHE A 319 -16.18 13.73 -1.35
N MET A 320 -15.66 12.62 -0.82
CA MET A 320 -14.33 12.59 -0.22
C MET A 320 -13.85 11.14 -0.06
N TYR A 321 -12.54 10.97 -0.21
CA TYR A 321 -11.79 9.73 -0.33
C TYR A 321 -12.13 8.93 -1.60
N GLY A 322 -11.10 8.72 -2.42
CA GLY A 322 -11.15 7.99 -3.69
C GLY A 322 -11.43 8.87 -4.92
N GLU A 323 -11.72 10.16 -4.76
CA GLU A 323 -11.79 11.13 -5.86
C GLU A 323 -10.44 11.30 -6.56
N ASP A 324 -9.36 11.12 -5.81
CA ASP A 324 -7.98 11.16 -6.29
C ASP A 324 -7.63 9.96 -7.17
N THR A 325 -8.02 8.78 -6.71
CA THR A 325 -7.86 7.53 -7.44
C THR A 325 -8.70 7.54 -8.72
N GLU A 326 -9.97 7.95 -8.63
CA GLU A 326 -10.83 8.01 -9.80
C GLU A 326 -10.27 8.96 -10.87
N LEU A 327 -9.82 10.16 -10.47
CA LEU A 327 -9.21 11.12 -11.40
C LEU A 327 -7.90 10.56 -11.99
N SER A 328 -7.08 9.86 -11.19
CA SER A 328 -5.87 9.21 -11.68
C SER A 328 -6.16 8.12 -12.71
N TYR A 329 -7.18 7.29 -12.48
CA TYR A 329 -7.62 6.27 -13.42
C TYR A 329 -8.11 6.91 -14.71
N ARG A 330 -8.83 8.03 -14.60
CA ARG A 330 -9.30 8.80 -15.75
C ARG A 330 -8.14 9.41 -16.54
N LEU A 331 -7.10 9.92 -15.88
CA LEU A 331 -5.88 10.40 -16.54
C LEU A 331 -5.20 9.28 -17.34
N LYS A 332 -5.01 8.10 -16.71
CA LYS A 332 -4.46 6.91 -17.37
C LYS A 332 -5.30 6.47 -18.57
N ASP A 333 -6.63 6.47 -18.44
CA ASP A 333 -7.55 6.11 -19.52
C ASP A 333 -7.42 7.02 -20.76
N HIS A 334 -6.98 8.27 -20.56
CA HIS A 334 -6.68 9.23 -21.63
C HIS A 334 -5.22 9.21 -22.09
N GLY A 335 -4.42 8.25 -21.60
CA GLY A 335 -3.02 8.06 -22.00
C GLY A 335 -2.01 8.94 -21.27
N PHE A 336 -2.43 9.73 -20.28
CA PHE A 336 -1.51 10.57 -19.51
C PHE A 336 -0.72 9.75 -18.48
N SER A 337 0.51 10.20 -18.19
CA SER A 337 1.32 9.61 -17.11
C SER A 337 0.88 10.11 -15.73
N VAL A 338 0.86 9.19 -14.77
CA VAL A 338 0.65 9.46 -13.34
C VAL A 338 1.89 8.96 -12.64
N LYS A 339 2.58 9.82 -11.90
CA LYS A 339 3.90 9.49 -11.36
C LYS A 339 4.08 9.98 -9.93
N TYR A 340 5.11 9.43 -9.30
CA TYR A 340 5.59 9.80 -7.99
C TYR A 340 6.88 10.62 -8.08
N CYS A 341 7.06 11.64 -7.24
CA CYS A 341 8.29 12.43 -7.19
C CYS A 341 8.94 12.31 -5.80
N PRO A 342 9.94 11.43 -5.63
CA PRO A 342 10.54 11.16 -4.32
C PRO A 342 11.34 12.34 -3.73
N LYS A 343 11.83 13.25 -4.59
CA LYS A 343 12.61 14.42 -4.18
C LYS A 343 11.76 15.61 -3.72
N SER A 344 10.47 15.62 -4.06
CA SER A 344 9.57 16.70 -3.66
C SER A 344 8.82 16.30 -2.38
N VAL A 345 9.18 16.91 -1.25
CA VAL A 345 8.76 16.44 0.08
C VAL A 345 7.81 17.43 0.77
N VAL A 346 6.73 16.88 1.34
CA VAL A 346 5.81 17.61 2.24
C VAL A 346 5.60 16.85 3.55
N TRP A 347 5.45 17.59 4.65
CA TRP A 347 5.07 17.08 5.96
C TRP A 347 3.56 17.22 6.15
N HIS A 348 2.86 16.10 6.32
CA HIS A 348 1.41 16.02 6.42
C HIS A 348 0.97 15.69 7.85
N TYR A 349 0.24 16.62 8.47
CA TYR A 349 -0.12 16.55 9.88
C TYR A 349 -1.49 15.87 10.15
N TYR A 350 -2.05 15.18 9.16
CA TYR A 350 -3.34 14.49 9.25
C TYR A 350 -3.49 13.48 10.40
N TYR A 351 -2.39 12.90 10.87
CA TYR A 351 -2.34 11.95 11.98
C TYR A 351 -1.84 12.55 13.29
N ARG A 352 -1.75 13.88 13.40
CA ARG A 352 -1.26 14.54 14.63
C ARG A 352 -2.22 14.35 15.81
N ASP A 353 -3.52 14.34 15.53
CA ASP A 353 -4.58 14.32 16.55
C ASP A 353 -5.21 12.93 16.77
N ASN A 354 -4.87 11.92 15.96
CA ASN A 354 -5.40 10.55 16.05
C ASN A 354 -4.31 9.52 15.76
N SER A 355 -4.42 8.31 16.34
CA SER A 355 -3.48 7.22 16.02
C SER A 355 -3.51 6.93 14.52
N PRO A 356 -2.36 6.78 13.84
CA PRO A 356 -2.31 6.38 12.43
C PRO A 356 -3.08 5.09 12.15
N GLU A 357 -3.09 4.18 13.12
CA GLU A 357 -3.72 2.86 13.05
C GLU A 357 -5.24 2.90 13.30
N GLU A 358 -5.79 4.03 13.74
CA GLU A 358 -7.23 4.13 14.03
C GLU A 358 -8.05 4.27 12.75
N LEU A 359 -9.00 3.35 12.55
CA LEU A 359 -9.90 3.37 11.41
C LEU A 359 -10.85 4.58 11.48
N LYS A 360 -10.55 5.62 10.70
CA LYS A 360 -11.41 6.79 10.56
C LYS A 360 -12.72 6.43 9.84
N PRO A 361 -13.90 6.57 10.46
CA PRO A 361 -15.15 6.05 9.91
C PRO A 361 -15.55 6.70 8.60
N PHE A 362 -15.31 8.01 8.52
CA PHE A 362 -15.62 8.79 7.33
C PHE A 362 -14.73 8.38 6.14
N GLN A 363 -13.44 8.13 6.41
CA GLN A 363 -12.49 7.60 5.42
C GLN A 363 -12.86 6.20 4.97
N PHE A 364 -13.21 5.33 5.91
CA PHE A 364 -13.66 3.98 5.60
C PHE A 364 -14.91 3.98 4.71
N LYS A 365 -15.95 4.74 5.06
CA LYS A 365 -17.18 4.90 4.26
C LYS A 365 -16.88 5.46 2.86
N GLY A 366 -16.06 6.51 2.78
CA GLY A 366 -15.65 7.12 1.50
C GLY A 366 -14.94 6.12 0.58
N ASN A 367 -13.94 5.41 1.12
CA ASN A 367 -13.18 4.41 0.38
C ASN A 367 -14.05 3.27 -0.17
N ILE A 368 -14.97 2.70 0.61
CA ILE A 368 -15.83 1.60 0.11
C ILE A 368 -16.80 2.06 -0.98
N ILE A 369 -17.33 3.29 -0.87
CA ILE A 369 -18.21 3.88 -1.89
C ILE A 369 -17.41 4.15 -3.16
N ALA A 370 -16.26 4.83 -3.06
CA ALA A 370 -15.42 5.16 -4.20
C ALA A 370 -14.87 3.91 -4.90
N ASN A 371 -14.42 2.90 -4.14
CA ASN A 371 -13.98 1.62 -4.71
C ASN A 371 -15.09 0.96 -5.55
N SER A 372 -16.34 1.01 -5.05
CA SER A 372 -17.49 0.51 -5.80
C SER A 372 -17.74 1.31 -7.08
N PHE A 373 -17.69 2.64 -7.03
CA PHE A 373 -17.85 3.50 -8.20
C PHE A 373 -16.76 3.27 -9.25
N ILE A 374 -15.50 3.16 -8.85
CA ILE A 374 -14.38 2.90 -9.74
C ILE A 374 -14.48 1.50 -10.35
N ARG A 375 -14.93 0.47 -9.60
CA ARG A 375 -15.23 -0.86 -10.16
C ARG A 375 -16.36 -0.80 -11.20
N LEU A 376 -17.43 -0.06 -10.91
CA LEU A 376 -18.53 0.15 -11.84
C LEU A 376 -18.07 0.86 -13.11
N ARG A 377 -17.09 1.76 -13.05
CA ARG A 377 -16.59 2.50 -14.22
C ARG A 377 -15.48 1.78 -15.00
N TYR A 378 -14.53 1.15 -14.30
CA TYR A 378 -13.28 0.63 -14.87
C TYR A 378 -13.07 -0.87 -14.68
N GLY A 379 -13.76 -1.49 -13.72
CA GLY A 379 -13.62 -2.91 -13.39
C GLY A 379 -14.16 -3.85 -14.47
N SER A 380 -13.72 -5.11 -14.48
CA SER A 380 -14.34 -6.15 -15.31
C SER A 380 -15.77 -6.47 -14.87
N MET A 381 -16.47 -7.28 -15.65
CA MET A 381 -17.74 -7.85 -15.20
C MET A 381 -17.57 -8.64 -13.89
N ALA A 382 -16.45 -9.35 -13.71
CA ALA A 382 -16.12 -10.03 -12.47
C ALA A 382 -15.99 -9.05 -11.29
N ASP A 383 -15.30 -7.92 -11.48
CA ASP A 383 -15.15 -6.88 -10.44
C ASP A 383 -16.49 -6.24 -10.06
N ILE A 384 -17.39 -6.05 -11.03
CA ILE A 384 -18.73 -5.47 -10.80
C ILE A 384 -19.61 -6.46 -10.03
N LEU A 385 -19.64 -7.73 -10.46
CA LEU A 385 -20.42 -8.77 -9.80
C LEU A 385 -19.92 -9.08 -8.38
N GLN A 386 -18.66 -8.73 -8.08
CA GLN A 386 -18.09 -8.91 -6.75
C GLN A 386 -18.60 -7.87 -5.73
N ILE A 387 -19.05 -6.68 -6.17
CA ILE A 387 -19.45 -5.59 -5.27
C ILE A 387 -20.45 -6.05 -4.20
N PRO A 388 -21.59 -6.70 -4.52
CA PRO A 388 -22.53 -7.15 -3.49
C PRO A 388 -21.91 -8.20 -2.55
N ILE A 389 -21.03 -9.06 -3.05
CA ILE A 389 -20.35 -10.09 -2.25
C ILE A 389 -19.41 -9.44 -1.23
N MET A 390 -18.64 -8.43 -1.65
CA MET A 390 -17.73 -7.69 -0.79
C MET A 390 -18.48 -6.95 0.32
N TYR A 391 -19.62 -6.32 0.02
CA TYR A 391 -20.47 -5.71 1.05
C TYR A 391 -21.02 -6.75 2.03
N LEU A 392 -21.43 -7.94 1.56
CA LEU A 392 -21.88 -9.04 2.42
C LEU A 392 -20.75 -9.62 3.29
N GLN A 393 -19.51 -9.64 2.79
CA GLN A 393 -18.33 -10.03 3.57
C GLN A 393 -18.06 -8.99 4.67
N LEU A 394 -17.99 -7.72 4.30
CA LEU A 394 -17.75 -6.61 5.23
C LEU A 394 -18.80 -6.54 6.34
N MET A 395 -20.04 -6.85 5.98
CA MET A 395 -21.15 -6.98 6.91
C MET A 395 -20.87 -8.04 7.99
N LYS A 396 -20.37 -9.23 7.61
CA LYS A 396 -20.05 -10.32 8.56
C LYS A 396 -18.90 -9.98 9.50
N ASP A 397 -17.92 -9.23 9.01
CA ASP A 397 -16.75 -8.86 9.79
C ASP A 397 -17.18 -7.83 10.85
N ARG A 398 -17.04 -8.20 12.12
CA ARG A 398 -17.33 -7.29 13.24
C ARG A 398 -16.10 -6.44 13.52
N TYR A 399 -16.01 -5.27 12.89
CA TYR A 399 -14.92 -4.33 13.13
C TYR A 399 -15.36 -3.13 14.00
N ARG A 400 -16.66 -2.98 14.29
CA ARG A 400 -17.19 -1.87 15.09
C ARG A 400 -18.41 -2.24 15.95
N ASP A 401 -18.63 -1.47 17.01
CA ASP A 401 -19.79 -1.63 17.91
C ASP A 401 -21.14 -1.29 17.26
N SER A 402 -22.19 -1.85 17.87
CA SER A 402 -23.66 -1.88 17.66
C SER A 402 -24.32 -1.51 16.31
N ASN A 403 -23.80 -0.55 15.52
CA ASN A 403 -24.47 0.00 14.33
C ASN A 403 -23.75 -0.21 12.98
N GLN A 404 -22.67 -1.00 12.92
CA GLN A 404 -21.88 -1.20 11.68
C GLN A 404 -22.71 -1.62 10.44
N TRP A 405 -23.78 -2.40 10.64
CA TRP A 405 -24.59 -2.91 9.54
C TRP A 405 -25.41 -1.81 8.86
N GLN A 406 -25.84 -0.81 9.63
CA GLN A 406 -26.57 0.34 9.11
C GLN A 406 -25.65 1.21 8.24
N ASP A 407 -24.44 1.46 8.72
CA ASP A 407 -23.40 2.21 7.99
C ASP A 407 -23.05 1.55 6.66
N ILE A 408 -22.83 0.23 6.65
CA ILE A 408 -22.49 -0.52 5.43
C ILE A 408 -23.69 -0.56 4.48
N ALA A 409 -24.92 -0.72 5.00
CA ALA A 409 -26.13 -0.70 4.19
C ALA A 409 -26.41 0.68 3.57
N GLU A 410 -26.13 1.77 4.31
CA GLU A 410 -26.19 3.14 3.81
C GLU A 410 -25.23 3.33 2.62
N CYS A 411 -23.97 2.91 2.79
CA CYS A 411 -22.97 2.96 1.72
C CYS A 411 -23.43 2.17 0.48
N PHE A 412 -23.97 0.96 0.68
CA PHE A 412 -24.50 0.17 -0.42
C PHE A 412 -25.69 0.85 -1.12
N CYS A 413 -26.59 1.49 -0.36
CA CYS A 413 -27.70 2.27 -0.93
C CYS A 413 -27.18 3.44 -1.79
N ILE A 414 -26.12 4.14 -1.35
CA ILE A 414 -25.48 5.20 -2.13
C ILE A 414 -24.92 4.64 -3.46
N VAL A 415 -24.30 3.46 -3.41
CA VAL A 415 -23.78 2.78 -4.61
C VAL A 415 -24.91 2.43 -5.58
N VAL A 416 -25.99 1.80 -5.09
CA VAL A 416 -27.16 1.42 -5.90
C VAL A 416 -27.81 2.64 -6.54
N LYS A 417 -27.97 3.75 -5.80
CA LYS A 417 -28.53 5.01 -6.33
C LYS A 417 -27.74 5.60 -7.49
N ASN A 418 -26.43 5.35 -7.54
CA ASN A 418 -25.55 5.91 -8.58
C ASN A 418 -25.09 4.85 -9.61
N ILE A 419 -25.58 3.61 -9.54
CA ILE A 419 -25.11 2.51 -10.40
C ILE A 419 -25.30 2.80 -11.89
N VAL A 420 -26.47 3.35 -12.26
CA VAL A 420 -26.80 3.70 -13.65
C VAL A 420 -25.84 4.76 -14.19
N TYR A 421 -25.48 5.74 -13.36
CA TYR A 421 -24.55 6.79 -13.74
C TYR A 421 -23.14 6.24 -14.01
N PHE A 422 -22.58 5.46 -13.08
CA PHE A 422 -21.22 4.94 -13.23
C PHE A 422 -21.14 3.87 -14.33
N LEU A 423 -22.13 2.99 -14.46
CA LEU A 423 -22.19 2.05 -15.58
C LEU A 423 -22.38 2.75 -16.94
N GLY A 424 -23.19 3.82 -16.99
CA GLY A 424 -23.39 4.61 -18.20
C GLY A 424 -22.15 5.40 -18.61
N SER A 425 -21.26 5.72 -17.66
CA SER A 425 -19.99 6.40 -17.92
C SER A 425 -18.85 5.49 -18.40
N ARG A 426 -19.08 4.17 -18.45
CA ARG A 426 -18.06 3.21 -18.88
C ARG A 426 -17.66 3.42 -20.33
N LYS A 427 -16.36 3.33 -20.59
CA LYS A 427 -15.78 3.31 -21.94
C LYS A 427 -14.91 2.08 -22.10
N LYS A 428 -14.71 1.64 -23.35
CA LYS A 428 -13.75 0.58 -23.65
C LYS A 428 -12.35 1.17 -23.49
N SER A 429 -11.66 0.80 -22.41
CA SER A 429 -10.28 1.20 -22.14
C SER A 429 -9.29 0.19 -22.71
N ASN A 430 -8.14 0.69 -23.18
CA ASN A 430 -6.97 -0.13 -23.47
C ASN A 430 -6.08 -0.31 -22.23
N VAL A 431 -6.37 0.40 -21.15
CA VAL A 431 -5.65 0.31 -19.87
C VAL A 431 -6.33 -0.75 -19.01
N ILE A 432 -5.51 -1.54 -18.32
CA ILE A 432 -5.98 -2.48 -17.32
C ILE A 432 -5.92 -1.77 -15.98
N PHE A 433 -7.05 -1.76 -15.27
CA PHE A 433 -7.16 -1.15 -13.97
C PHE A 433 -7.13 -2.24 -12.88
N PRO A 434 -6.16 -2.19 -11.95
CA PRO A 434 -6.08 -3.16 -10.88
C PRO A 434 -7.15 -2.87 -9.82
N PHE A 435 -7.43 -3.90 -9.03
CA PHE A 435 -8.19 -3.81 -7.78
C PHE A 435 -7.65 -4.86 -6.81
N TYR A 436 -7.50 -4.52 -5.53
CA TYR A 436 -7.02 -5.45 -4.51
C TYR A 436 -7.94 -5.41 -3.29
N ASN A 437 -8.96 -6.27 -3.25
CA ASN A 437 -10.04 -6.22 -2.25
C ASN A 437 -10.66 -4.81 -2.19
N TRP A 438 -10.64 -4.16 -1.02
CA TRP A 438 -11.11 -2.78 -0.84
C TRP A 438 -10.06 -1.72 -1.17
N ASP A 439 -8.82 -2.12 -1.49
CA ASP A 439 -7.79 -1.24 -2.02
C ASP A 439 -7.93 -1.09 -3.55
N PHE A 440 -7.42 0.03 -4.06
CA PHE A 440 -7.44 0.35 -5.49
C PHE A 440 -6.32 -0.37 -6.25
N GLU A 441 -5.22 -0.70 -5.59
CA GLU A 441 -4.13 -1.48 -6.16
C GLU A 441 -3.37 -2.23 -5.06
N ARG A 442 -2.38 -3.03 -5.46
CA ARG A 442 -1.41 -3.59 -4.54
C ARG A 442 -0.59 -2.50 -3.84
N ARG A 443 -0.36 -2.68 -2.54
CA ARG A 443 0.46 -1.80 -1.70
C ARG A 443 1.83 -2.42 -1.39
N ARG A 444 2.82 -1.56 -1.20
CA ARG A 444 4.06 -1.79 -0.42
C ARG A 444 3.67 -1.97 1.05
N SER A 445 4.52 -2.59 1.86
CA SER A 445 4.36 -2.49 3.33
C SER A 445 4.89 -1.16 3.86
N GLY A 446 4.45 -0.78 5.07
CA GLY A 446 4.96 0.39 5.80
C GLY A 446 4.09 1.63 5.76
N ASP A 447 2.76 1.48 5.60
CA ASP A 447 1.76 2.56 5.67
C ASP A 447 1.98 3.52 6.86
N PHE A 448 2.34 2.93 8.00
CA PHE A 448 2.50 3.62 9.28
C PHE A 448 3.95 3.65 9.77
N TYR A 449 4.92 3.34 8.91
CA TYR A 449 6.32 3.56 9.24
C TYR A 449 6.59 5.06 9.32
N LYS A 450 6.82 5.55 10.55
CA LYS A 450 7.04 6.97 10.82
C LYS A 450 8.43 7.39 10.34
N GLN A 451 8.46 8.21 9.31
CA GLN A 451 9.68 8.82 8.81
C GLN A 451 10.07 10.03 9.68
N HIS A 452 11.37 10.19 9.88
CA HIS A 452 11.96 11.25 10.69
C HIS A 452 12.72 12.24 9.80
N LYS A 453 12.93 13.47 10.27
CA LYS A 453 13.84 14.41 9.61
C LYS A 453 15.25 13.83 9.72
N CYS A 454 15.91 13.60 8.59
CA CYS A 454 17.33 13.25 8.59
C CYS A 454 18.11 14.41 9.24
N PRO A 455 19.17 14.13 10.03
CA PRO A 455 20.06 15.18 10.48
C PRO A 455 20.65 15.92 9.26
N ASN A 456 20.66 17.27 9.28
CA ASN A 456 21.22 18.04 8.16
C ASN A 456 22.77 18.10 8.18
N LYS A 457 23.42 17.55 9.21
CA LYS A 457 24.87 17.60 9.41
C LYS A 457 25.37 16.26 9.94
N ASN A 458 26.59 15.89 9.53
CA ASN A 458 27.27 14.67 9.96
C ASN A 458 26.46 13.39 9.70
N ILE A 459 25.78 13.33 8.55
CA ILE A 459 25.10 12.10 8.14
C ILE A 459 26.15 11.06 7.69
N PRO A 460 26.03 9.79 8.13
CA PRO A 460 27.00 8.73 7.79
C PRO A 460 27.15 8.52 6.28
N LEU A 461 28.36 8.21 5.82
CA LEU A 461 28.55 7.85 4.41
C LEU A 461 28.08 6.40 4.20
N VAL A 462 27.31 6.17 3.14
CA VAL A 462 26.85 4.82 2.76
C VAL A 462 27.57 4.39 1.48
N SER A 463 28.25 3.26 1.51
CA SER A 463 28.85 2.64 0.33
C SER A 463 27.86 1.64 -0.27
N VAL A 464 27.33 1.94 -1.46
CA VAL A 464 26.56 0.99 -2.24
C VAL A 464 27.52 0.24 -3.16
N ILE A 465 27.63 -1.07 -2.96
CA ILE A 465 28.58 -1.93 -3.67
C ILE A 465 27.81 -2.82 -4.63
N VAL A 466 27.99 -2.59 -5.92
CA VAL A 466 27.34 -3.34 -7.00
C VAL A 466 28.37 -4.21 -7.69
N ARG A 467 28.06 -5.49 -7.86
CA ARG A 467 28.88 -6.41 -8.65
C ARG A 467 28.22 -6.70 -10.00
N THR A 468 29.03 -6.84 -11.05
CA THR A 468 28.54 -7.16 -12.40
C THR A 468 29.46 -8.13 -13.12
N SER A 469 28.93 -8.81 -14.14
CA SER A 469 29.62 -9.82 -14.95
C SER A 469 29.31 -9.60 -16.43
N PRO A 470 30.14 -10.15 -17.35
CA PRO A 470 29.96 -9.98 -18.80
C PRO A 470 28.52 -10.22 -19.27
N GLY A 471 28.02 -9.36 -20.16
CA GLY A 471 26.68 -9.46 -20.73
C GLY A 471 25.55 -8.88 -19.85
N ARG A 472 25.83 -8.39 -18.64
CA ARG A 472 24.81 -7.84 -17.72
C ARG A 472 24.64 -6.32 -17.76
N GLY A 473 25.23 -5.64 -18.74
CA GLY A 473 25.23 -4.17 -18.80
C GLY A 473 23.84 -3.52 -18.71
N HIS A 474 22.82 -4.10 -19.37
CA HIS A 474 21.46 -3.55 -19.30
C HIS A 474 20.83 -3.64 -17.90
N TRP A 475 21.11 -4.72 -17.15
CA TRP A 475 20.67 -4.87 -15.77
C TRP A 475 21.36 -3.83 -14.90
N LEU A 476 22.69 -3.73 -15.04
CA LEU A 476 23.48 -2.73 -14.30
C LEU A 476 22.93 -1.32 -14.51
N CYS A 477 22.59 -0.93 -15.75
CA CYS A 477 21.99 0.38 -16.03
C CYS A 477 20.73 0.65 -15.20
N GLU A 478 19.84 -0.34 -15.08
CA GLU A 478 18.61 -0.22 -14.29
C GLU A 478 18.93 -0.05 -12.79
N THR A 479 19.82 -0.89 -12.24
CA THR A 479 20.26 -0.79 -10.85
C THR A 479 20.92 0.56 -10.57
N LEU A 480 21.83 1.02 -11.43
CA LEU A 480 22.51 2.31 -11.29
C LEU A 480 21.53 3.49 -11.25
N ILE A 481 20.45 3.44 -12.04
CA ILE A 481 19.40 4.47 -11.98
C ILE A 481 18.73 4.48 -10.60
N THR A 482 18.41 3.32 -10.02
CA THR A 482 17.78 3.28 -8.69
C THR A 482 18.70 3.73 -7.57
N VAL A 483 20.02 3.60 -7.74
CA VAL A 483 21.01 4.22 -6.85
C VAL A 483 21.01 5.74 -7.05
N ALA A 484 21.05 6.22 -8.30
CA ALA A 484 21.07 7.65 -8.63
C ALA A 484 19.84 8.44 -8.12
N THR A 485 18.72 7.75 -7.92
CA THR A 485 17.47 8.38 -7.48
C THR A 485 17.20 8.27 -5.98
N GLN A 486 18.15 7.73 -5.21
CA GLN A 486 18.05 7.71 -3.75
C GLN A 486 17.86 9.12 -3.17
N THR A 487 17.01 9.20 -2.16
CA THR A 487 16.70 10.44 -1.42
C THR A 487 17.71 10.74 -0.32
N TYR A 488 18.51 9.76 0.06
CA TYR A 488 19.65 9.96 0.96
C TYR A 488 20.83 10.59 0.18
N SER A 489 21.43 11.64 0.74
CA SER A 489 22.37 12.48 0.01
C SER A 489 23.84 12.10 0.15
N ASN A 490 24.21 11.28 1.13
CA ASN A 490 25.62 10.93 1.40
C ASN A 490 25.94 9.48 1.03
N ILE A 491 25.97 9.22 -0.28
CA ILE A 491 26.25 7.90 -0.87
C ILE A 491 27.57 7.96 -1.65
N GLU A 492 28.32 6.86 -1.66
CA GLU A 492 29.29 6.55 -2.72
C GLU A 492 28.91 5.22 -3.38
N LEU A 493 29.15 5.11 -4.68
CA LEU A 493 28.90 3.91 -5.46
C LEU A 493 30.21 3.23 -5.85
N ILE A 494 30.32 1.93 -5.57
CA ILE A 494 31.45 1.09 -5.95
C ILE A 494 30.95 0.01 -6.90
N ILE A 495 31.43 0.02 -8.15
CA ILE A 495 31.12 -1.00 -9.16
C ILE A 495 32.32 -1.94 -9.29
N ILE A 496 32.09 -3.23 -9.07
CA ILE A 496 33.08 -4.31 -9.27
C ILE A 496 32.67 -5.14 -10.48
N ASP A 497 33.38 -4.98 -11.60
CA ASP A 497 33.20 -5.76 -12.83
C ASP A 497 34.24 -6.88 -12.90
N GLN A 498 33.79 -8.09 -13.24
CA GLN A 498 34.61 -9.28 -13.44
C GLN A 498 35.64 -9.14 -14.58
N GLU A 499 35.29 -8.53 -15.72
CA GLU A 499 36.15 -8.52 -16.91
C GLU A 499 36.29 -7.15 -17.59
N GLY A 500 35.46 -6.14 -17.26
CA GLY A 500 35.66 -4.72 -17.59
C GLY A 500 35.52 -4.31 -19.06
N THR A 501 35.71 -5.23 -20.01
CA THR A 501 35.93 -4.91 -21.43
C THR A 501 34.71 -4.34 -22.16
N THR A 502 33.50 -4.63 -21.71
CA THR A 502 32.26 -4.22 -22.42
C THR A 502 31.34 -3.33 -21.58
N ILE A 503 31.37 -3.45 -20.26
CA ILE A 503 30.41 -2.77 -19.37
C ILE A 503 30.95 -1.42 -18.90
N GLU A 504 32.27 -1.26 -18.75
CA GLU A 504 32.88 -0.02 -18.22
C GLU A 504 32.52 1.21 -19.06
N PRO A 505 32.66 1.22 -20.41
CA PRO A 505 32.33 2.39 -21.20
C PRO A 505 30.84 2.75 -21.09
N MET A 506 29.97 1.75 -21.02
CA MET A 506 28.52 1.92 -20.91
C MET A 506 28.14 2.48 -19.53
N ALA A 507 28.71 1.98 -18.44
CA ALA A 507 28.47 2.49 -17.09
C ALA A 507 28.94 3.95 -16.95
N ASN A 508 30.15 4.25 -17.45
CA ASN A 508 30.69 5.61 -17.47
C ASN A 508 29.84 6.57 -18.31
N GLN A 509 29.40 6.13 -19.49
CA GLN A 509 28.52 6.90 -20.35
C GLN A 509 27.17 7.17 -19.69
N LEU A 510 26.55 6.17 -19.08
CA LEU A 510 25.28 6.34 -18.36
C LEU A 510 25.43 7.34 -17.22
N CYS A 511 26.42 7.13 -16.33
CA CYS A 511 26.64 7.98 -15.17
C CYS A 511 26.89 9.44 -15.57
N SER A 512 27.67 9.65 -16.64
CA SER A 512 27.88 10.98 -17.21
C SER A 512 26.59 11.58 -17.77
N SER A 513 25.81 10.79 -18.52
CA SER A 513 24.60 11.24 -19.20
C SER A 513 23.47 11.62 -18.24
N ILE A 514 23.36 10.93 -17.10
CA ILE A 514 22.33 11.21 -16.10
C ILE A 514 22.80 12.20 -15.02
N ASN A 515 24.02 12.73 -15.16
CA ASN A 515 24.70 13.53 -14.15
C ASN A 515 24.60 12.87 -12.77
N PHE A 516 25.16 11.67 -12.67
CA PHE A 516 25.05 10.80 -11.49
C PHE A 516 25.40 11.60 -10.22
N PRO A 517 24.50 11.65 -9.22
CA PRO A 517 24.59 12.66 -8.15
C PRO A 517 25.60 12.32 -7.05
N PHE A 518 26.23 11.15 -7.10
CA PHE A 518 27.14 10.65 -6.07
C PHE A 518 28.53 10.37 -6.63
N PRO A 519 29.59 10.39 -5.81
CA PRO A 519 30.87 9.80 -6.20
C PRO A 519 30.67 8.34 -6.62
N PHE A 520 31.17 7.98 -7.81
CA PHE A 520 31.15 6.60 -8.28
C PHE A 520 32.56 6.17 -8.68
N TYR A 521 32.87 4.90 -8.42
CA TYR A 521 34.16 4.30 -8.70
C TYR A 521 33.96 2.96 -9.40
N TYR A 522 34.65 2.78 -10.51
CA TYR A 522 34.58 1.58 -11.32
C TYR A 522 35.88 0.79 -11.20
N HIS A 523 35.79 -0.51 -10.90
CA HIS A 523 36.94 -1.37 -10.74
C HIS A 523 36.74 -2.69 -11.47
N THR A 524 37.68 -2.99 -12.37
CA THR A 524 37.78 -4.31 -12.99
C THR A 524 38.62 -5.21 -12.11
N VAL A 525 38.01 -6.32 -11.67
CA VAL A 525 38.62 -7.29 -10.78
C VAL A 525 38.28 -8.67 -11.32
N ASN A 526 39.29 -9.45 -11.67
CA ASN A 526 39.05 -10.85 -12.00
C ASN A 526 38.67 -11.60 -10.72
N PHE A 527 37.42 -12.04 -10.62
CA PHE A 527 36.92 -12.86 -9.53
C PHE A 527 36.17 -14.07 -10.10
N GLU A 528 36.36 -15.23 -9.49
CA GLU A 528 35.57 -16.42 -9.83
C GLU A 528 34.25 -16.46 -9.05
N LYS A 529 34.21 -15.83 -7.87
CA LYS A 529 33.09 -15.95 -6.92
C LYS A 529 32.50 -14.60 -6.51
N ARG A 530 31.20 -14.64 -6.22
CA ARG A 530 30.37 -13.48 -5.84
C ARG A 530 30.89 -12.79 -4.57
N SER A 531 31.18 -13.58 -3.55
CA SER A 531 31.73 -13.13 -2.26
C SER A 531 33.00 -12.30 -2.42
N SER A 532 33.92 -12.73 -3.29
CA SER A 532 35.19 -12.03 -3.53
C SER A 532 34.97 -10.63 -4.11
N ALA A 533 33.98 -10.47 -5.00
CA ALA A 533 33.63 -9.17 -5.56
C ALA A 533 33.11 -8.20 -4.47
N TRP A 534 32.21 -8.66 -3.61
CA TRP A 534 31.67 -7.84 -2.52
C TRP A 534 32.73 -7.50 -1.45
N ASN A 535 33.56 -8.46 -1.04
CA ASN A 535 34.68 -8.20 -0.14
C ASN A 535 35.64 -7.17 -0.73
N LYS A 536 35.96 -7.31 -2.02
CA LYS A 536 36.81 -6.34 -2.72
C LYS A 536 36.18 -4.95 -2.74
N GLY A 537 34.91 -4.84 -3.08
CA GLY A 537 34.17 -3.57 -3.03
C GLY A 537 34.15 -2.95 -1.64
N ALA A 538 33.91 -3.76 -0.60
CA ALA A 538 33.94 -3.30 0.80
C ALA A 538 35.31 -2.76 1.19
N SER A 539 36.40 -3.41 0.76
CA SER A 539 37.77 -2.97 1.03
C SER A 539 38.17 -1.66 0.34
N LEU A 540 37.56 -1.35 -0.81
CA LEU A 540 37.82 -0.13 -1.59
C LEU A 540 36.94 1.05 -1.15
N SER A 541 35.80 0.73 -0.53
CA SER A 541 34.83 1.71 -0.05
C SER A 541 35.24 2.40 1.26
N LYS A 542 34.66 3.56 1.54
CA LYS A 542 34.97 4.43 2.70
C LYS A 542 33.80 4.65 3.65
N GLY A 543 32.58 4.30 3.26
CA GLY A 543 31.36 4.56 4.01
C GLY A 543 31.28 3.84 5.35
N ASP A 544 30.65 4.48 6.32
CA ASP A 544 30.40 3.92 7.65
C ASP A 544 29.45 2.72 7.59
N TYR A 545 28.55 2.74 6.61
CA TYR A 545 27.61 1.67 6.32
C TYR A 545 27.81 1.11 4.91
N LEU A 546 27.52 -0.19 4.77
CA LEU A 546 27.65 -0.95 3.54
C LEU A 546 26.27 -1.46 3.10
N VAL A 547 25.99 -1.35 1.81
CA VAL A 547 24.86 -1.98 1.12
C VAL A 547 25.42 -2.82 -0.02
N PHE A 548 25.11 -4.12 -0.03
CA PHE A 548 25.55 -5.04 -1.08
C PHE A 548 24.40 -5.30 -2.03
N LEU A 549 24.61 -5.01 -3.31
CA LEU A 549 23.56 -5.00 -4.30
C LEU A 549 23.94 -5.83 -5.52
N GLU A 550 23.00 -6.65 -5.97
CA GLU A 550 23.06 -7.32 -7.27
C GLU A 550 22.76 -6.32 -8.38
N ASP A 551 23.47 -6.40 -9.51
CA ASP A 551 23.21 -5.54 -10.67
C ASP A 551 21.86 -5.83 -11.37
N THR A 552 21.06 -6.78 -10.88
CA THR A 552 19.68 -7.05 -11.33
C THR A 552 18.63 -6.46 -10.40
N ASP A 553 18.97 -6.20 -9.14
CA ASP A 553 18.03 -5.77 -8.11
C ASP A 553 17.77 -4.26 -8.20
N LEU A 554 16.58 -3.86 -7.76
CA LEU A 554 16.14 -2.47 -7.81
C LEU A 554 15.83 -1.96 -6.40
N LEU A 555 16.20 -0.72 -6.13
CA LEU A 555 15.89 -0.04 -4.87
C LEU A 555 14.78 1.00 -5.07
N PHE A 556 13.83 1.06 -4.15
CA PHE A 556 12.94 2.23 -4.08
C PHE A 556 13.75 3.46 -3.63
N ALA A 557 13.32 4.65 -4.04
CA ALA A 557 14.09 5.89 -3.84
C ALA A 557 14.30 6.27 -2.35
N ASP A 558 13.55 5.66 -1.45
CA ASP A 558 13.61 5.86 -0.01
C ASP A 558 14.45 4.80 0.74
N HIS A 559 15.00 3.79 0.05
CA HIS A 559 15.70 2.64 0.65
C HIS A 559 16.81 3.03 1.64
N VAL A 560 17.83 3.75 1.16
CA VAL A 560 18.99 4.12 1.99
C VAL A 560 18.56 5.07 3.10
N GLU A 561 17.66 6.01 2.80
CA GLU A 561 17.17 7.00 3.76
C GLU A 561 16.46 6.32 4.94
N ILE A 562 15.59 5.34 4.65
CA ILE A 562 14.83 4.59 5.66
C ILE A 562 15.75 3.76 6.55
N LEU A 563 16.66 2.99 5.94
CA LEU A 563 17.54 2.10 6.67
C LEU A 563 18.52 2.86 7.57
N VAL A 564 19.14 3.93 7.06
CA VAL A 564 20.02 4.79 7.86
C VAL A 564 19.26 5.45 9.01
N ASN A 565 18.08 6.04 8.75
CA ASN A 565 17.28 6.65 9.81
C ASN A 565 16.83 5.64 10.86
N GLY A 566 16.52 4.40 10.46
CA GLY A 566 16.23 3.32 11.39
C GLY A 566 17.37 3.09 12.38
N LEU A 567 18.61 2.98 11.88
CA LEU A 567 19.80 2.79 12.72
C LEU A 567 20.12 4.01 13.57
N LEU A 568 20.04 5.22 13.02
CA LEU A 568 20.32 6.45 13.78
C LEU A 568 19.35 6.65 14.96
N ASN A 569 18.09 6.24 14.79
CA ASN A 569 17.08 6.30 15.85
C ASN A 569 17.13 5.11 16.82
N ASN A 570 17.82 4.02 16.46
CA ASN A 570 17.92 2.80 17.28
C ASN A 570 19.39 2.37 17.43
N LYS A 571 20.15 3.12 18.22
CA LYS A 571 21.61 2.97 18.39
C LYS A 571 22.10 1.61 18.94
N ASN A 572 21.18 0.76 19.40
CA ASN A 572 21.50 -0.59 19.87
C ASN A 572 21.75 -1.58 18.71
N TYR A 573 21.42 -1.20 17.48
CA TYR A 573 21.56 -2.04 16.31
C TYR A 573 22.73 -1.56 15.44
N LEU A 574 23.48 -2.51 14.89
CA LEU A 574 24.57 -2.27 13.95
C LEU A 574 24.21 -2.69 12.51
N ALA A 575 23.09 -3.37 12.31
CA ALA A 575 22.54 -3.70 11.02
C ALA A 575 21.02 -3.52 11.04
N ALA A 576 20.46 -3.10 9.91
CA ALA A 576 19.03 -3.01 9.71
C ALA A 576 18.66 -3.63 8.37
N TYR A 577 17.47 -4.21 8.30
CA TYR A 577 16.92 -4.74 7.06
C TYR A 577 15.45 -4.36 6.92
N SER A 578 15.00 -4.33 5.67
CA SER A 578 13.62 -4.02 5.30
C SER A 578 12.99 -5.19 4.55
N SER A 579 11.82 -4.99 3.94
CA SER A 579 11.21 -5.99 3.06
C SER A 579 11.47 -5.71 1.58
N SER A 580 11.48 -6.78 0.78
CA SER A 580 11.62 -6.72 -0.68
C SER A 580 10.41 -7.35 -1.36
N ILE A 581 10.09 -6.88 -2.57
CA ILE A 581 9.19 -7.59 -3.48
C ILE A 581 10.03 -8.57 -4.30
N GLU A 582 9.76 -9.85 -4.19
CA GLU A 582 10.39 -10.85 -5.06
C GLU A 582 9.78 -10.77 -6.46
N VAL A 583 10.63 -10.62 -7.47
CA VAL A 583 10.24 -10.46 -8.87
C VAL A 583 10.81 -11.60 -9.70
N SER A 584 9.95 -12.53 -10.10
CA SER A 584 10.35 -13.62 -11.00
C SER A 584 10.40 -13.12 -12.44
N TYR A 585 11.44 -13.45 -13.19
CA TYR A 585 11.55 -13.08 -14.62
C TYR A 585 11.93 -14.26 -15.51
N ILE A 586 11.57 -14.21 -16.80
CA ILE A 586 12.13 -15.10 -17.84
C ILE A 586 12.95 -14.26 -18.80
N SER A 587 14.11 -14.77 -19.23
CA SER A 587 14.94 -14.18 -20.28
C SER A 587 14.97 -15.08 -21.51
N ASN A 588 14.64 -14.54 -22.68
CA ASN A 588 14.76 -15.26 -23.94
C ASN A 588 16.22 -15.15 -24.41
N THR A 589 16.97 -16.26 -24.27
CA THR A 589 18.37 -16.43 -24.70
C THR A 589 19.46 -15.62 -23.98
N VAL A 590 20.61 -16.27 -23.78
CA VAL A 590 21.85 -15.66 -23.30
C VAL A 590 22.35 -14.69 -24.38
N GLY A 591 22.33 -13.39 -24.10
CA GLY A 591 22.91 -12.35 -24.97
C GLY A 591 21.92 -11.37 -25.55
N ASP A 592 20.63 -11.74 -25.67
CA ASP A 592 19.59 -10.76 -25.97
C ASP A 592 19.08 -10.16 -24.67
N CYS A 593 19.22 -8.84 -24.56
CA CYS A 593 18.74 -8.06 -23.44
C CYS A 593 17.21 -8.05 -23.46
N GLN A 594 16.47 -9.16 -23.46
CA GLN A 594 14.99 -9.20 -23.38
C GLN A 594 14.56 -10.12 -22.23
N TYR A 595 14.13 -9.50 -21.13
CA TYR A 595 13.54 -10.18 -19.99
C TYR A 595 12.09 -9.73 -19.81
N TYR A 596 11.26 -10.60 -19.27
CA TYR A 596 9.88 -10.32 -18.91
C TYR A 596 9.69 -10.63 -17.43
N GLU A 597 9.27 -9.63 -16.65
CA GLU A 597 8.84 -9.84 -15.27
C GLU A 597 7.50 -10.58 -15.28
N ILE A 598 7.36 -11.56 -14.39
CA ILE A 598 6.25 -12.51 -14.38
C ILE A 598 5.50 -12.34 -13.08
N GLU A 599 6.13 -12.57 -11.95
CA GLU A 599 5.45 -12.51 -10.68
C GLU A 599 6.08 -11.44 -9.82
N TYR A 600 5.25 -10.83 -8.99
CA TYR A 600 5.67 -9.93 -7.94
C TYR A 600 5.08 -10.54 -6.68
N ASN A 601 5.91 -10.99 -5.76
CA ASN A 601 5.48 -11.67 -4.55
C ASN A 601 6.03 -10.92 -3.33
N LEU A 602 5.11 -10.42 -2.51
CA LEU A 602 5.41 -10.00 -1.14
C LEU A 602 5.19 -11.25 -0.28
N ASP A 603 6.22 -12.07 -0.10
CA ASP A 603 6.10 -13.21 0.80
C ASP A 603 6.23 -12.70 2.25
N TYR A 604 5.12 -12.80 2.99
CA TYR A 604 5.01 -12.40 4.39
C TYR A 604 6.02 -13.11 5.30
N ASN A 605 6.59 -14.25 4.89
CA ASN A 605 7.68 -14.88 5.64
C ASN A 605 8.95 -14.03 5.67
N TYR A 606 9.17 -13.15 4.68
CA TYR A 606 10.29 -12.20 4.63
C TYR A 606 9.94 -10.84 5.28
N GLN A 607 8.65 -10.56 5.50
CA GLN A 607 8.19 -9.37 6.22
C GLN A 607 7.98 -9.70 7.70
N ARG A 608 9.08 -9.81 8.45
CA ARG A 608 9.02 -10.19 9.87
C ARG A 608 10.11 -9.55 10.71
N GLN A 609 9.80 -9.41 12.00
CA GLN A 609 10.77 -9.07 13.03
C GLN A 609 11.92 -10.07 13.06
N PHE A 610 13.09 -9.58 13.47
CA PHE A 610 14.30 -10.39 13.54
C PHE A 610 14.11 -11.57 14.48
N ASP A 611 14.39 -12.77 13.99
CA ASP A 611 14.29 -14.01 14.73
C ASP A 611 15.47 -14.91 14.36
N ARG A 612 16.45 -14.94 15.26
CA ARG A 612 17.67 -15.75 15.11
C ARG A 612 17.37 -17.24 14.93
N SER A 613 16.33 -17.77 15.60
CA SER A 613 15.99 -19.19 15.50
C SER A 613 15.47 -19.53 14.11
N VAL A 614 14.70 -18.62 13.51
CA VAL A 614 14.25 -18.78 12.13
C VAL A 614 15.40 -18.58 11.16
N LEU A 615 16.26 -17.58 11.38
CA LEU A 615 17.42 -17.33 10.52
C LEU A 615 18.34 -18.55 10.49
N LEU A 616 18.54 -19.25 11.61
CA LEU A 616 19.32 -20.50 11.66
C LEU A 616 18.76 -21.62 10.76
N ASN A 617 17.46 -21.61 10.47
CA ASN A 617 16.80 -22.65 9.67
C ASN A 617 16.53 -22.22 8.22
N LYS A 618 16.29 -20.92 7.99
CA LYS A 618 15.91 -20.37 6.68
C LYS A 618 16.45 -18.95 6.53
N ASN A 619 17.13 -18.67 5.42
CA ASN A 619 17.41 -17.29 5.04
C ASN A 619 16.11 -16.57 4.65
N TYR A 620 15.74 -15.55 5.40
CA TYR A 620 14.61 -14.67 5.09
C TYR A 620 15.04 -13.19 4.95
N ILE A 621 16.35 -12.94 4.85
CA ILE A 621 16.92 -11.60 4.73
C ILE A 621 17.74 -11.53 3.44
N HIS A 622 17.14 -10.96 2.39
CA HIS A 622 17.81 -10.78 1.10
C HIS A 622 18.89 -9.71 1.19
N SER A 623 20.02 -9.89 0.51
CA SER A 623 21.16 -8.97 0.57
C SER A 623 20.81 -7.52 0.25
N ASN A 624 20.00 -7.29 -0.79
CA ASN A 624 19.54 -5.97 -1.22
C ASN A 624 18.60 -5.26 -0.22
N THR A 625 18.17 -5.93 0.87
CA THR A 625 17.33 -5.32 1.92
C THR A 625 18.15 -4.77 3.09
N VAL A 626 19.43 -5.12 3.19
CA VAL A 626 20.26 -4.91 4.37
C VAL A 626 21.17 -3.70 4.22
N ILE A 627 21.24 -2.90 5.28
CA ILE A 627 22.36 -2.02 5.55
C ILE A 627 23.13 -2.54 6.77
N ILE A 628 24.46 -2.59 6.69
CA ILE A 628 25.31 -3.09 7.79
C ILE A 628 26.40 -2.09 8.11
N ASN A 629 26.66 -1.86 9.40
CA ASN A 629 27.78 -1.06 9.85
C ASN A 629 29.11 -1.76 9.48
N ARG A 630 30.05 -0.99 8.92
CA ARG A 630 31.37 -1.49 8.51
C ARG A 630 32.09 -2.23 9.63
N SER A 631 31.97 -1.79 10.88
CA SER A 631 32.65 -2.46 12.01
C SER A 631 32.08 -3.85 12.26
N LEU A 632 30.76 -4.04 12.14
CA LEU A 632 30.12 -5.35 12.29
C LEU A 632 30.56 -6.29 11.17
N TYR A 633 30.55 -5.80 9.93
CA TYR A 633 31.01 -6.55 8.76
C TYR A 633 32.48 -6.99 8.90
N SER A 634 33.37 -6.04 9.25
CA SER A 634 34.82 -6.29 9.34
C SER A 634 35.17 -7.22 10.52
N LYS A 635 34.53 -7.05 11.67
CA LYS A 635 34.73 -7.90 12.86
C LYS A 635 34.38 -9.36 12.60
N ASN A 636 33.40 -9.61 11.73
CA ASN A 636 32.97 -10.96 11.39
C ASN A 636 33.70 -11.56 10.19
N GLY A 637 34.58 -10.81 9.51
CA GLY A 637 35.45 -11.33 8.44
C GLY A 637 34.88 -11.23 7.01
N GLY A 638 33.81 -10.46 6.80
CA GLY A 638 33.21 -10.31 5.46
C GLY A 638 32.52 -11.57 4.93
N PHE A 639 32.23 -11.63 3.63
CA PHE A 639 31.64 -12.82 2.98
C PHE A 639 32.68 -13.95 2.86
N ASP A 640 32.25 -15.20 3.02
CA ASP A 640 33.13 -16.35 2.80
C ASP A 640 33.36 -16.56 1.29
N GLU A 641 34.61 -16.40 0.86
CA GLU A 641 35.04 -16.59 -0.53
C GLU A 641 35.14 -18.06 -0.94
N ASN A 642 34.95 -18.99 -0.02
CA ASN A 642 34.90 -20.41 -0.37
C ASN A 642 33.51 -20.85 -0.86
N MET A 643 32.46 -20.09 -0.54
CA MET A 643 31.07 -20.42 -0.87
C MET A 643 30.68 -19.98 -2.29
N GLU A 644 29.87 -20.82 -2.96
CA GLU A 644 29.33 -20.55 -4.30
C GLU A 644 27.88 -20.03 -4.28
N GLY A 645 27.20 -20.15 -3.13
CA GLY A 645 25.85 -19.66 -2.87
C GLY A 645 25.55 -19.60 -1.38
N VAL A 646 24.46 -18.92 -1.02
CA VAL A 646 24.02 -18.63 0.36
C VAL A 646 25.09 -17.92 1.23
N GLU A 647 26.00 -17.19 0.57
CA GLU A 647 27.07 -16.41 1.19
C GLU A 647 26.54 -15.27 2.07
N ASP A 648 25.38 -14.71 1.69
CA ASP A 648 24.65 -13.71 2.46
C ASP A 648 24.12 -14.31 3.76
N TRP A 649 23.53 -15.50 3.68
CA TRP A 649 23.00 -16.21 4.84
C TRP A 649 24.10 -16.51 5.88
N ASP A 650 25.24 -17.02 5.44
CA ASP A 650 26.39 -17.26 6.31
C ASP A 650 26.85 -15.98 7.02
N LEU A 651 26.99 -14.88 6.28
CA LEU A 651 27.36 -13.59 6.87
C LEU A 651 26.32 -13.10 7.88
N TRP A 652 25.03 -13.23 7.59
CA TRP A 652 23.96 -12.87 8.52
C TRP A 652 23.99 -13.71 9.79
N LEU A 653 24.27 -15.02 9.69
CA LEU A 653 24.41 -15.89 10.86
C LEU A 653 25.60 -15.48 11.73
N ARG A 654 26.76 -15.19 11.13
CA ARG A 654 27.95 -14.73 11.89
C ARG A 654 27.69 -13.38 12.54
N CYS A 655 27.20 -12.40 11.78
CA CYS A 655 26.93 -11.06 12.28
C CYS A 655 25.83 -11.05 13.35
N SER A 656 24.82 -11.92 13.25
CA SER A 656 23.72 -11.98 14.21
C SER A 656 23.96 -12.87 15.42
N CYS A 657 25.14 -13.48 15.54
CA CYS A 657 25.47 -14.35 16.65
C CYS A 657 25.33 -13.62 18.00
N MET A 658 25.78 -12.36 18.08
CA MET A 658 25.73 -11.53 19.29
C MET A 658 24.89 -10.26 19.15
N ASP A 659 24.60 -9.81 17.92
CA ASP A 659 23.89 -8.55 17.65
C ASP A 659 22.62 -8.84 16.85
N ASP A 660 21.44 -8.49 17.37
CA ASP A 660 20.20 -8.60 16.58
C ASP A 660 20.21 -7.58 15.42
N PHE A 661 19.45 -7.86 14.35
CA PHE A 661 19.24 -6.88 13.28
C PHE A 661 17.94 -6.12 13.52
N LEU A 662 17.94 -4.82 13.22
CA LEU A 662 16.72 -4.02 13.25
C LEU A 662 15.85 -4.35 12.03
N PHE A 663 14.65 -4.87 12.24
CA PHE A 663 13.66 -4.95 11.17
C PHE A 663 12.92 -3.62 11.01
N ILE A 664 12.90 -3.09 9.80
CA ILE A 664 12.06 -1.96 9.41
C ILE A 664 10.90 -2.48 8.59
N ASP A 665 9.69 -2.38 9.13
CA ASP A 665 8.46 -2.81 8.47
C ASP A 665 8.04 -1.84 7.35
N LYS A 666 8.83 -1.83 6.27
CA LYS A 666 8.58 -1.08 5.04
C LYS A 666 9.21 -1.83 3.87
N THR A 667 8.52 -1.85 2.74
CA THR A 667 9.06 -2.46 1.51
C THR A 667 9.90 -1.43 0.77
N THR A 668 11.20 -1.69 0.61
CA THR A 668 12.14 -0.70 0.04
C THR A 668 13.04 -1.21 -1.09
N SER A 669 12.86 -2.47 -1.53
CA SER A 669 13.55 -3.01 -2.71
C SER A 669 12.69 -4.01 -3.51
N LEU A 670 13.17 -4.34 -4.71
CA LEU A 670 12.73 -5.46 -5.53
C LEU A 670 13.93 -6.40 -5.73
N SER A 671 13.76 -7.68 -5.41
CA SER A 671 14.76 -8.74 -5.61
C SER A 671 14.38 -9.56 -6.83
N ARG A 672 15.23 -9.58 -7.85
CA ARG A 672 14.92 -10.28 -9.12
C ARG A 672 15.50 -11.68 -9.14
N THR A 673 14.65 -12.66 -9.46
CA THR A 673 15.03 -14.07 -9.53
C THR A 673 14.62 -14.65 -10.87
N ALA A 674 15.53 -15.39 -11.53
CA ALA A 674 15.19 -16.11 -12.75
C ALA A 674 14.15 -17.20 -12.45
N SER A 675 13.07 -17.22 -13.22
CA SER A 675 12.04 -18.26 -13.15
C SER A 675 12.56 -19.57 -13.74
N GLN A 676 12.30 -20.68 -13.06
CA GLN A 676 12.58 -22.05 -13.56
C GLN A 676 11.50 -22.57 -14.51
N ILE A 677 10.45 -21.78 -14.79
CA ILE A 677 9.37 -22.17 -15.68
C ILE A 677 9.87 -22.06 -17.13
N GLU A 678 10.12 -23.20 -17.78
CA GLU A 678 10.31 -23.29 -19.22
C GLU A 678 9.02 -22.83 -19.95
N ILE A 679 9.17 -22.04 -21.01
CA ILE A 679 8.07 -21.49 -21.83
C ILE A 679 7.35 -22.60 -22.59
#